data_AF-A0A3E3I7Z1-F1
#
_entry.id   AF-A0A3E3I7Z1-F1
#
_cell.length_a   1.000
_cell.length_b   1.000
_cell.length_c   1.000
_cell.angle_alpha   90.00
_cell.angle_beta   90.00
_cell.angle_gamma   90.00
#
_symmetry.space_group_name_H-M   'P 1'
#
loop_
_entity.id
_entity.type
_entity.pdbx_description
1 polymer ?
#
loop_
_entity_poly.entity_id
_entity_poly.type
_entity_poly.pdbx_seq_one_letter_code
_entity_poly.pdbx_strand_id
1 'polypeptide(L)'
;MMKKVGAGGCRPLFFRNSSCYRFKSVFWPADRRIDSWKYRRQIRDIQEGEKMSLKTVYHPYFKIGAAVPAKAFSDARAQEALLCQYDSFTCENEMKPQHLLDEEENRRNPAAHDRCPAVSFQGIRVALDFARENGMKMRGHTLVWHNQTPRWFFTESYSDREDAPLVDRETMLARLEGYIRSVLCFVQEEYPEIIYAWDVVNEAVEDGALRRSWWTETVGEDFILQAFRFARKYCAPGVDLFYNDYDTFVPWKRDVICEQILKPLMAEGLVDGIGMQSHMTMQTPSLEEYEKAVSVFGALGLQVQVTELDIHNPDPSRPSMEALAARYREVFTILTRAKKEGLADITGVTFWGMQDEDSWLTGFRKVRSYPLLFADGFRPKSAYQAVLSVPGRVEEDGQDRLPGGERFAFWEKTPVFTREYHVNPSHPQAGDENDGSPEHPFDTIQAAANLAGPGTRVWIHGGVYRECVRPVRGGNGPEEMVSFEAFGDGEAIIKASVIADTFSVSEGWNLRIPGLGKNLPEGMRIWETRLNPEEFKGYNPFCAVNILHDRLFIEYEKTDMTTYLNRRGMVFCDGKPLKQVALYYQLGETPGSYWVEANGQTVHFRLEDDGDPAEHLIELTCREQCFAPEVPFLSYIRVKGLTCAHAATGAPVPQRGAISCYRGHHWIIEDCKIDWSNGVGIDIGNECWHHTYDPDQVIGHTVIRGCEIKDVGVCGIAGMFATDLLIEDNHIEGTGWQKMELSWEAGGIKVHNSVNSLIRRNIFTKTFRADHLWMDVGNENNRITRNLFLDGLEQREAIFIECSRDGINLIDNNIFWNVEGRFRPEDVPAEPGSTGWYKMEEKGVVNGYAVYGEGTDRLHVVNNLIGRCRSAGYFVKPVAFRIAGNGRGGTSREARIMNNLFYDCGEAAIKFPTRDNDSQGNLYVKMPGGYLRILYPAPENCLDLDAWREFYGFDREGQEGWFNVNVDTEKLTLEFAGADSLPEMRHHGTGRQKYVTKPEEVLPVAASMETADDFYGPYYGDCRVPGPFAKLEEGKVYELDPRKYRK
;
A
#
# COMPACT_ATOMS: atom_id res chain seq x y z
N MET A 1 11.42 46.19 43.16
CA MET A 1 12.80 46.69 43.38
C MET A 1 13.34 46.03 44.65
N MET A 2 14.56 45.45 44.64
CA MET A 2 15.37 44.91 45.78
C MET A 2 14.66 44.15 46.93
N LYS A 3 14.75 42.80 47.01
CA LYS A 3 15.80 42.01 47.71
C LYS A 3 15.86 42.14 49.26
N LYS A 4 15.43 41.10 50.01
CA LYS A 4 16.33 40.21 50.80
C LYS A 4 15.61 39.05 51.53
N VAL A 5 16.27 37.89 51.50
CA VAL A 5 16.20 36.66 52.33
C VAL A 5 16.27 36.99 53.84
N GLY A 6 15.71 36.28 54.84
CA GLY A 6 14.97 34.99 54.99
C GLY A 6 14.54 34.84 56.48
N ALA A 7 14.31 33.69 57.14
CA ALA A 7 14.25 32.26 56.79
C ALA A 7 13.63 31.43 57.97
N GLY A 8 13.20 30.17 57.74
CA GLY A 8 12.66 29.22 58.75
C GLY A 8 11.12 29.27 58.89
N GLY A 9 10.33 28.18 58.95
CA GLY A 9 10.48 26.71 59.04
C GLY A 9 9.08 26.17 59.45
N CYS A 10 8.67 24.90 59.39
CA CYS A 10 9.21 23.62 58.92
C CYS A 10 8.04 22.75 58.38
N ARG A 11 8.32 21.72 57.57
CA ARG A 11 7.47 20.51 57.42
C ARG A 11 8.36 19.26 57.30
N PRO A 12 7.96 18.09 57.85
CA PRO A 12 8.69 16.83 57.67
C PRO A 12 8.45 16.25 56.25
N LEU A 13 9.45 15.76 55.52
CA LEU A 13 10.25 14.52 55.70
C LEU A 13 9.51 13.24 55.30
N PHE A 14 9.79 12.77 54.09
CA PHE A 14 9.72 11.36 53.69
C PHE A 14 11.09 10.93 53.13
N PHE A 15 11.58 9.81 53.66
CA PHE A 15 12.80 9.05 53.34
C PHE A 15 12.55 7.67 54.03
N ARG A 16 13.01 6.49 53.59
CA ARG A 16 14.19 6.12 52.79
C ARG A 16 14.10 4.66 52.29
N ASN A 17 14.75 4.40 51.15
CA ASN A 17 15.70 3.30 50.84
C ASN A 17 15.33 1.81 50.62
N SER A 18 15.62 1.37 49.37
CA SER A 18 16.74 0.46 48.98
C SER A 18 16.91 -0.97 49.54
N SER A 19 17.03 -1.97 48.64
CA SER A 19 18.22 -2.83 48.38
C SER A 19 17.83 -4.10 47.58
N CYS A 20 18.28 -4.27 46.33
CA CYS A 20 19.50 -4.96 45.85
C CYS A 20 19.40 -6.50 45.69
N TYR A 21 19.70 -7.01 44.48
CA TYR A 21 20.77 -7.99 44.26
C TYR A 21 21.39 -7.83 42.86
N ARG A 22 22.69 -8.15 42.73
CA ARG A 22 23.51 -7.95 41.52
C ARG A 22 23.70 -9.25 40.74
N PHE A 23 23.85 -9.14 39.43
CA PHE A 23 24.83 -9.97 38.70
C PHE A 23 25.86 -9.08 37.99
N LYS A 24 27.05 -9.65 37.74
CA LYS A 24 28.29 -8.90 37.49
C LYS A 24 28.41 -8.43 36.03
N SER A 25 28.80 -7.18 35.83
CA SER A 25 29.35 -6.73 34.56
C SER A 25 30.77 -7.28 34.34
N VAL A 26 31.05 -7.76 33.14
CA VAL A 26 32.41 -7.98 32.63
C VAL A 26 32.81 -6.71 31.87
N PHE A 27 33.99 -6.17 32.16
CA PHE A 27 34.53 -5.01 31.46
C PHE A 27 35.06 -5.41 30.08
N TRP A 28 34.76 -4.59 29.06
CA TRP A 28 35.59 -4.47 27.86
C TRP A 28 36.27 -3.09 27.86
N PRO A 29 37.57 -2.99 27.51
CA PRO A 29 38.27 -1.71 27.58
C PRO A 29 37.88 -0.76 26.43
N ALA A 30 37.88 0.54 26.74
CA ALA A 30 37.59 1.58 25.78
C ALA A 30 38.85 1.94 24.96
N ASP A 31 38.90 1.52 23.69
CA ASP A 31 39.55 2.32 22.66
C ASP A 31 38.90 2.11 21.28
N ARG A 32 38.25 3.18 20.79
CA ARG A 32 37.84 3.52 19.42
C ARG A 32 36.80 4.64 19.53
N ARG A 33 37.23 5.89 19.34
CA ARG A 33 36.28 6.99 19.09
C ARG A 33 35.71 6.81 17.69
N ILE A 34 34.55 6.18 17.59
CA ILE A 34 33.77 6.19 16.34
C ILE A 34 33.25 7.61 16.16
N ASP A 35 33.51 8.19 14.99
CA ASP A 35 33.17 9.57 14.70
C ASP A 35 31.64 9.72 14.57
N SER A 36 31.04 10.38 15.56
CA SER A 36 29.58 10.37 15.80
C SER A 36 28.76 11.07 14.71
N TRP A 37 29.41 11.66 13.71
CA TRP A 37 28.76 12.30 12.56
C TRP A 37 28.30 11.28 11.51
N LYS A 38 29.12 10.27 11.19
CA LYS A 38 28.75 9.23 10.20
C LYS A 38 27.58 8.36 10.68
N TYR A 39 27.61 7.97 11.95
CA TYR A 39 26.54 7.15 12.56
C TYR A 39 25.20 7.92 12.67
N ARG A 40 25.23 9.26 12.77
CA ARG A 40 24.01 10.08 12.76
C ARG A 40 23.43 10.30 11.37
N ARG A 41 24.25 10.30 10.30
CA ARG A 41 23.75 10.33 8.92
C ARG A 41 23.02 9.02 8.61
N GLN A 42 23.67 7.89 8.88
CA GLN A 42 23.10 6.55 8.63
C GLN A 42 21.81 6.26 9.42
N ILE A 43 21.65 6.79 10.64
CA ILE A 43 20.36 6.68 11.38
C ILE A 43 19.30 7.64 10.83
N ARG A 44 19.71 8.79 10.28
CA ARG A 44 18.79 9.75 9.65
C ARG A 44 18.24 9.21 8.33
N ASP A 45 19.10 8.55 7.54
CA ASP A 45 18.74 7.89 6.29
C ASP A 45 17.83 6.65 6.50
N ILE A 46 17.73 6.13 7.74
CA ILE A 46 16.81 5.06 8.15
C ILE A 46 15.51 5.60 8.77
N GLN A 47 15.45 6.89 9.14
CA GLN A 47 14.28 7.52 9.78
C GLN A 47 13.55 8.54 8.91
N GLU A 48 14.21 9.10 7.90
CA GLU A 48 13.58 9.81 6.79
C GLU A 48 13.23 8.75 5.72
N GLY A 49 12.01 8.21 5.77
CA GLY A 49 11.53 7.22 4.78
C GLY A 49 11.80 7.71 3.36
N GLU A 50 12.36 6.84 2.51
CA GLU A 50 12.87 7.24 1.20
C GLU A 50 11.76 7.94 0.40
N LYS A 51 11.97 9.22 0.09
CA LYS A 51 11.08 9.96 -0.81
C LYS A 51 11.00 9.19 -2.12
N MET A 52 9.78 8.91 -2.58
CA MET A 52 9.52 8.34 -3.90
C MET A 52 10.31 9.13 -4.97
N SER A 53 11.35 8.48 -5.46
CA SER A 53 12.40 9.02 -6.32
C SER A 53 12.68 8.02 -7.43
N LEU A 54 13.32 8.46 -8.52
CA LEU A 54 13.60 7.56 -9.63
C LEU A 54 14.44 6.36 -9.18
N LYS A 55 15.54 6.58 -8.44
CA LYS A 55 16.36 5.50 -7.88
C LYS A 55 15.56 4.52 -7.00
N THR A 56 14.75 4.99 -6.05
CA THR A 56 13.97 4.11 -5.15
C THR A 56 12.95 3.27 -5.93
N VAL A 57 12.25 3.88 -6.87
CA VAL A 57 11.20 3.22 -7.69
C VAL A 57 11.79 2.20 -8.66
N TYR A 58 13.00 2.42 -9.16
CA TYR A 58 13.65 1.54 -10.15
C TYR A 58 14.69 0.57 -9.57
N HIS A 59 15.06 0.70 -8.29
CA HIS A 59 16.02 -0.18 -7.61
C HIS A 59 15.77 -1.70 -7.82
N PRO A 60 14.52 -2.23 -7.85
CA PRO A 60 14.26 -3.64 -8.14
C PRO A 60 14.60 -4.08 -9.58
N TYR A 61 14.75 -3.13 -10.50
CA TYR A 61 14.94 -3.37 -11.93
C TYR A 61 16.38 -3.03 -12.39
N PHE A 62 16.83 -1.80 -12.16
CA PHE A 62 18.13 -1.29 -12.62
C PHE A 62 18.48 0.06 -11.96
N LYS A 63 19.76 0.43 -11.97
CA LYS A 63 20.24 1.74 -11.46
C LYS A 63 19.71 2.90 -12.31
N ILE A 64 19.40 4.03 -11.68
CA ILE A 64 19.08 5.28 -12.37
C ILE A 64 20.28 6.24 -12.31
N GLY A 65 20.63 6.85 -13.43
CA GLY A 65 21.76 7.78 -13.55
C GLY A 65 21.44 9.09 -14.27
N ALA A 66 22.33 10.08 -14.13
CA ALA A 66 22.29 11.31 -14.92
C ALA A 66 23.69 11.67 -15.45
N ALA A 67 23.74 12.30 -16.61
CA ALA A 67 24.89 13.07 -17.04
C ALA A 67 24.92 14.42 -16.29
N VAL A 68 26.11 14.78 -15.82
CA VAL A 68 26.30 15.91 -14.90
C VAL A 68 27.40 16.82 -15.45
N PRO A 69 27.10 18.09 -15.76
CA PRO A 69 28.10 19.07 -16.19
C PRO A 69 28.90 19.58 -14.99
N ALA A 70 30.18 19.93 -15.17
CA ALA A 70 31.05 20.40 -14.07
C ALA A 70 30.44 21.47 -13.14
N LYS A 71 29.61 22.39 -13.67
CA LYS A 71 28.94 23.44 -12.87
C LYS A 71 28.00 22.89 -11.79
N ALA A 72 27.39 21.72 -12.01
CA ALA A 72 26.42 21.12 -11.10
C ALA A 72 27.06 20.75 -9.75
N PHE A 73 28.34 20.37 -9.74
CA PHE A 73 29.08 20.11 -8.49
C PHE A 73 29.32 21.38 -7.64
N SER A 74 28.96 22.57 -8.14
CA SER A 74 28.98 23.84 -7.39
C SER A 74 27.59 24.44 -7.14
N ASP A 75 26.52 23.83 -7.65
CA ASP A 75 25.13 24.26 -7.44
C ASP A 75 24.44 23.36 -6.42
N ALA A 76 24.05 23.94 -5.28
CA ALA A 76 23.42 23.20 -4.18
C ALA A 76 22.11 22.50 -4.56
N ARG A 77 21.32 23.06 -5.49
CA ARG A 77 20.08 22.43 -5.98
C ARG A 77 20.38 21.27 -6.93
N ALA A 78 21.42 21.41 -7.76
CA ALA A 78 21.86 20.31 -8.61
C ALA A 78 22.39 19.15 -7.75
N GLN A 79 23.23 19.42 -6.75
CA GLN A 79 23.67 18.42 -5.78
C GLN A 79 22.48 17.75 -5.07
N GLU A 80 21.48 18.52 -4.60
CA GLU A 80 20.28 17.96 -3.96
C GLU A 80 19.48 17.06 -4.91
N ALA A 81 19.22 17.51 -6.13
CA ALA A 81 18.52 16.73 -7.15
C ALA A 81 19.29 15.44 -7.51
N LEU A 82 20.62 15.53 -7.64
CA LEU A 82 21.49 14.40 -7.95
C LEU A 82 21.41 13.30 -6.88
N LEU A 83 21.56 13.69 -5.60
CA LEU A 83 21.51 12.79 -4.45
C LEU A 83 20.12 12.21 -4.19
N CYS A 84 19.07 12.99 -4.47
CA CYS A 84 17.68 12.59 -4.27
C CYS A 84 17.24 11.56 -5.31
N GLN A 85 17.59 11.76 -6.58
CA GLN A 85 16.93 11.05 -7.70
C GLN A 85 17.74 9.91 -8.31
N TYR A 86 19.07 9.88 -8.18
CA TYR A 86 19.94 9.00 -8.97
C TYR A 86 20.88 8.15 -8.08
N ASP A 87 21.17 6.92 -8.51
CA ASP A 87 22.17 6.01 -7.91
C ASP A 87 23.59 6.33 -8.36
N SER A 88 23.71 6.86 -9.57
CA SER A 88 24.99 7.05 -10.25
C SER A 88 25.00 8.28 -11.15
N PHE A 89 26.19 8.66 -11.61
CA PHE A 89 26.29 9.72 -12.62
C PHE A 89 27.44 9.51 -13.60
N THR A 90 27.36 10.24 -14.71
CA THR A 90 28.39 10.31 -15.75
C THR A 90 28.81 11.77 -15.91
N CYS A 91 30.10 12.06 -16.02
CA CYS A 91 30.53 13.42 -16.36
C CYS A 91 30.31 13.67 -17.86
N GLU A 92 29.65 14.78 -18.22
CA GLU A 92 29.35 15.09 -19.62
C GLU A 92 30.62 15.22 -20.48
N ASN A 93 31.72 15.71 -19.89
CA ASN A 93 32.96 15.99 -20.65
C ASN A 93 34.26 15.65 -19.91
N GLU A 94 34.27 15.72 -18.59
CA GLU A 94 35.48 15.82 -17.76
C GLU A 94 36.31 14.52 -17.72
N MET A 95 35.78 13.41 -18.26
CA MET A 95 36.48 12.13 -18.41
C MET A 95 36.79 11.77 -19.88
N LYS A 96 36.49 12.64 -20.85
CA LYS A 96 36.83 12.44 -22.27
C LYS A 96 38.32 12.75 -22.53
N PRO A 97 38.95 12.18 -23.57
CA PRO A 97 40.40 12.29 -23.76
C PRO A 97 40.94 13.72 -23.83
N GLN A 98 40.21 14.66 -24.46
CA GLN A 98 40.59 16.08 -24.48
C GLN A 98 40.69 16.74 -23.09
N HIS A 99 39.97 16.24 -22.09
CA HIS A 99 40.00 16.77 -20.72
C HIS A 99 41.01 16.05 -19.81
N LEU A 100 41.45 14.85 -20.20
CA LEU A 100 42.40 14.05 -19.44
C LEU A 100 43.84 14.06 -20.01
N LEU A 101 44.03 14.36 -21.29
CA LEU A 101 45.36 14.45 -21.92
C LEU A 101 46.02 15.82 -21.63
N ASP A 102 47.24 15.81 -21.10
CA ASP A 102 47.98 17.05 -20.78
C ASP A 102 48.72 17.59 -22.01
N GLU A 103 48.05 18.48 -22.77
CA GLU A 103 48.61 19.08 -23.99
C GLU A 103 49.95 19.80 -23.77
N GLU A 104 50.08 20.50 -22.63
CA GLU A 104 51.24 21.33 -22.33
C GLU A 104 52.47 20.47 -22.05
N GLU A 105 52.31 19.42 -21.22
CA GLU A 105 53.42 18.54 -20.85
C GLU A 105 53.82 17.58 -21.98
N ASN A 106 52.84 17.04 -22.73
CA ASN A 106 53.13 16.21 -23.92
C ASN A 106 53.91 17.00 -24.98
N ARG A 107 53.60 18.29 -25.22
CA ARG A 107 54.38 19.14 -26.14
C ARG A 107 55.70 19.65 -25.58
N ARG A 108 55.80 19.84 -24.26
CA ARG A 108 57.05 20.25 -23.61
C ARG A 108 58.09 19.14 -23.65
N ASN A 109 57.68 17.90 -23.38
CA ASN A 109 58.57 16.74 -23.21
C ASN A 109 58.17 15.54 -24.11
N PRO A 110 58.04 15.73 -25.45
CA PRO A 110 57.43 14.74 -26.34
C PRO A 110 58.16 13.39 -26.30
N ALA A 111 59.50 13.38 -26.29
CA ALA A 111 60.29 12.15 -26.24
C ALA A 111 60.15 11.36 -24.92
N ALA A 112 59.76 12.02 -23.81
CA ALA A 112 59.49 11.33 -22.54
C ALA A 112 58.10 10.69 -22.52
N HIS A 113 57.16 11.26 -23.29
CA HIS A 113 55.75 10.86 -23.30
C HIS A 113 55.34 10.05 -24.54
N ASP A 114 56.20 9.92 -25.54
CA ASP A 114 55.91 9.34 -26.85
C ASP A 114 55.24 7.95 -26.81
N ARG A 115 55.55 7.14 -25.79
CA ARG A 115 54.97 5.81 -25.54
C ARG A 115 54.07 5.73 -24.28
N CYS A 116 53.93 6.83 -23.55
CA CYS A 116 53.06 6.94 -22.37
C CYS A 116 52.70 8.42 -22.16
N PRO A 117 51.57 8.89 -22.72
CA PRO A 117 51.22 10.30 -22.71
C PRO A 117 51.06 10.85 -21.29
N ALA A 118 51.43 12.10 -21.10
CA ALA A 118 51.09 12.83 -19.89
C ALA A 118 49.56 13.02 -19.81
N VAL A 119 49.01 12.85 -18.60
CA VAL A 119 47.58 13.00 -18.30
C VAL A 119 47.39 13.89 -17.08
N SER A 120 46.31 14.66 -17.07
CA SER A 120 45.93 15.58 -15.99
C SER A 120 44.54 15.25 -15.48
N PHE A 121 44.44 14.96 -14.18
CA PHE A 121 43.18 14.62 -13.52
C PHE A 121 42.55 15.81 -12.77
N GLN A 122 43.13 17.02 -12.90
CA GLN A 122 42.71 18.17 -12.10
C GLN A 122 41.24 18.57 -12.35
N GLY A 123 40.74 18.41 -13.58
CA GLY A 123 39.35 18.71 -13.93
C GLY A 123 38.34 17.72 -13.35
N ILE A 124 38.71 16.44 -13.21
CA ILE A 124 37.78 15.38 -12.79
C ILE A 124 37.72 15.16 -11.26
N ARG A 125 38.76 15.58 -10.52
CA ARG A 125 38.82 15.39 -9.05
C ARG A 125 37.57 15.89 -8.32
N VAL A 126 37.00 17.04 -8.71
CA VAL A 126 35.78 17.58 -8.06
C VAL A 126 34.59 16.61 -8.11
N ALA A 127 34.43 15.87 -9.20
CA ALA A 127 33.35 14.90 -9.37
C ALA A 127 33.65 13.60 -8.60
N LEU A 128 34.89 13.10 -8.68
CA LEU A 128 35.33 11.91 -7.96
C LEU A 128 35.30 12.10 -6.43
N ASP A 129 35.65 13.30 -5.96
CA ASP A 129 35.53 13.70 -4.55
C ASP A 129 34.05 13.75 -4.14
N PHE A 130 33.18 14.40 -4.92
CA PHE A 130 31.74 14.44 -4.66
C PHE A 130 31.10 13.04 -4.59
N ALA A 131 31.46 12.14 -5.51
CA ALA A 131 31.00 10.76 -5.51
C ALA A 131 31.43 10.02 -4.23
N ARG A 132 32.71 10.13 -3.87
CA ARG A 132 33.30 9.52 -2.67
C ARG A 132 32.70 10.06 -1.37
N GLU A 133 32.41 11.35 -1.29
CA GLU A 133 31.82 11.99 -0.10
C GLU A 133 30.34 11.61 0.13
N ASN A 134 29.63 11.21 -0.92
CA ASN A 134 28.21 10.88 -0.88
C ASN A 134 27.87 9.42 -1.21
N GLY A 135 28.87 8.57 -1.45
CA GLY A 135 28.69 7.15 -1.74
C GLY A 135 28.09 6.84 -3.12
N MET A 136 28.04 7.82 -4.02
CA MET A 136 27.54 7.63 -5.38
C MET A 136 28.52 6.85 -6.24
N LYS A 137 28.00 6.08 -7.21
CA LYS A 137 28.80 5.41 -8.23
C LYS A 137 28.91 6.26 -9.50
N MET A 138 29.95 6.05 -10.28
CA MET A 138 30.18 6.78 -11.53
C MET A 138 30.35 5.83 -12.71
N ARG A 139 29.87 6.24 -13.89
CA ARG A 139 30.27 5.66 -15.18
C ARG A 139 31.44 6.47 -15.73
N GLY A 140 32.53 5.80 -16.10
CA GLY A 140 33.67 6.41 -16.75
C GLY A 140 33.39 6.58 -18.25
N HIS A 141 33.29 7.82 -18.72
CA HIS A 141 32.94 8.15 -20.10
C HIS A 141 33.90 9.22 -20.66
N THR A 142 34.83 8.89 -21.55
CA THR A 142 35.10 7.60 -22.21
C THR A 142 36.59 7.50 -22.54
N LEU A 143 37.14 6.29 -22.62
CA LEU A 143 38.57 6.08 -22.85
C LEU A 143 38.98 6.30 -24.31
N VAL A 144 38.15 5.90 -25.28
CA VAL A 144 38.46 5.98 -26.71
C VAL A 144 37.25 6.52 -27.47
N TRP A 145 37.39 7.72 -28.01
CA TRP A 145 36.37 8.33 -28.88
C TRP A 145 37.04 9.01 -30.07
N HIS A 146 36.32 9.10 -31.19
CA HIS A 146 36.80 9.79 -32.39
C HIS A 146 36.65 11.32 -32.26
N ASN A 147 35.63 11.77 -31.52
CA ASN A 147 35.38 13.16 -31.17
C ASN A 147 35.96 13.48 -29.78
N GLN A 148 36.16 14.76 -29.46
CA GLN A 148 36.80 15.25 -28.22
C GLN A 148 38.09 14.47 -27.83
N THR A 149 38.85 14.04 -28.85
CA THR A 149 40.21 13.52 -28.74
C THR A 149 41.10 14.37 -29.66
N PRO A 150 42.05 15.16 -29.13
CA PRO A 150 42.76 16.14 -29.95
C PRO A 150 43.64 15.50 -31.03
N ARG A 151 43.65 16.06 -32.25
CA ARG A 151 44.49 15.55 -33.35
C ARG A 151 45.97 15.44 -32.96
N TRP A 152 46.46 16.36 -32.14
CA TRP A 152 47.85 16.37 -31.67
C TRP A 152 48.24 15.09 -30.93
N PHE A 153 47.29 14.34 -30.37
CA PHE A 153 47.57 13.07 -29.70
C PHE A 153 48.07 11.97 -30.66
N PHE A 154 47.72 12.08 -31.94
CA PHE A 154 48.02 11.10 -32.99
C PHE A 154 49.25 11.46 -33.84
N THR A 155 49.90 12.60 -33.58
CA THR A 155 50.99 13.12 -34.41
C THR A 155 52.37 12.95 -33.78
N GLU A 156 53.40 12.93 -34.63
CA GLU A 156 54.79 12.98 -34.18
C GLU A 156 55.04 14.23 -33.34
N SER A 157 55.79 14.06 -32.24
CA SER A 157 56.10 15.13 -31.27
C SER A 157 54.89 15.90 -30.72
N TYR A 158 53.68 15.32 -30.75
CA TYR A 158 52.44 15.92 -30.27
C TYR A 158 52.08 17.26 -30.92
N SER A 159 52.41 17.44 -32.20
CA SER A 159 52.16 18.70 -32.93
C SER A 159 50.70 18.87 -33.34
N ASP A 160 50.15 20.06 -33.09
CA ASP A 160 48.84 20.52 -33.57
C ASP A 160 48.83 20.96 -35.04
N ARG A 161 50.01 21.14 -35.66
CA ARG A 161 50.11 21.55 -37.07
C ARG A 161 49.33 20.61 -37.98
N GLU A 162 48.54 21.20 -38.87
CA GLU A 162 47.70 20.48 -39.85
C GLU A 162 48.51 19.52 -40.73
N ASP A 163 49.75 19.89 -41.06
CA ASP A 163 50.69 19.09 -41.86
C ASP A 163 51.60 18.15 -41.04
N ALA A 164 51.45 18.08 -39.71
CA ALA A 164 52.23 17.16 -38.89
C ALA A 164 51.94 15.70 -39.25
N PRO A 165 52.96 14.85 -39.46
CA PRO A 165 52.77 13.43 -39.73
C PRO A 165 52.12 12.72 -38.54
N LEU A 166 51.30 11.71 -38.84
CA LEU A 166 50.77 10.79 -37.85
C LEU A 166 51.88 9.85 -37.37
N VAL A 167 51.81 9.43 -36.09
CA VAL A 167 52.71 8.38 -35.59
C VAL A 167 52.40 7.02 -36.20
N ASP A 168 53.39 6.14 -36.18
CA ASP A 168 53.20 4.74 -36.55
C ASP A 168 52.29 3.97 -35.57
N ARG A 169 51.84 2.79 -36.01
CA ARG A 169 50.96 1.88 -35.28
C ARG A 169 51.52 1.43 -33.92
N GLU A 170 52.82 1.13 -33.82
CA GLU A 170 53.40 0.66 -32.56
C GLU A 170 53.46 1.78 -31.52
N THR A 171 53.80 2.98 -31.97
CA THR A 171 53.81 4.20 -31.16
C THR A 171 52.38 4.54 -30.71
N MET A 172 51.39 4.50 -31.60
CA MET A 172 50.00 4.77 -31.20
C MET A 172 49.42 3.72 -30.26
N LEU A 173 49.71 2.43 -30.48
CA LEU A 173 49.30 1.37 -29.55
C LEU A 173 49.94 1.55 -28.16
N ALA A 174 51.22 1.96 -28.10
CA ALA A 174 51.85 2.29 -26.83
C ALA A 174 51.22 3.51 -26.16
N ARG A 175 50.91 4.58 -26.91
CA ARG A 175 50.18 5.75 -26.39
C ARG A 175 48.80 5.39 -25.86
N LEU A 176 48.06 4.55 -26.57
CA LEU A 176 46.74 4.05 -26.18
C LEU A 176 46.81 3.21 -24.89
N GLU A 177 47.73 2.24 -24.82
CA GLU A 177 47.95 1.43 -23.63
C GLU A 177 48.39 2.30 -22.44
N GLY A 178 49.32 3.21 -22.66
CA GLY A 178 49.83 4.13 -21.65
C GLY A 178 48.74 5.06 -21.11
N TYR A 179 47.87 5.59 -21.98
CA TYR A 179 46.71 6.41 -21.60
C TYR A 179 45.70 5.60 -20.78
N ILE A 180 45.19 4.48 -21.33
CA ILE A 180 44.20 3.62 -20.65
C ILE A 180 44.71 3.18 -19.28
N ARG A 181 45.95 2.70 -19.20
CA ARG A 181 46.60 2.34 -17.93
C ARG A 181 46.62 3.51 -16.96
N SER A 182 47.03 4.70 -17.39
CA SER A 182 47.18 5.85 -16.49
C SER A 182 45.83 6.31 -15.94
N VAL A 183 44.78 6.32 -16.76
CA VAL A 183 43.42 6.68 -16.33
C VAL A 183 42.84 5.62 -15.38
N LEU A 184 42.92 4.34 -15.74
CA LEU A 184 42.39 3.24 -14.91
C LEU A 184 43.13 3.10 -13.57
N CYS A 185 44.47 3.10 -13.58
CA CYS A 185 45.26 3.07 -12.35
C CYS A 185 44.95 4.27 -11.45
N PHE A 186 44.86 5.49 -11.99
CA PHE A 186 44.54 6.68 -11.19
C PHE A 186 43.22 6.54 -10.43
N VAL A 187 42.12 6.22 -11.11
CA VAL A 187 40.82 6.09 -10.42
C VAL A 187 40.80 4.91 -9.46
N GLN A 188 41.48 3.81 -9.78
CA GLN A 188 41.48 2.61 -8.93
C GLN A 188 42.34 2.78 -7.67
N GLU A 189 43.44 3.53 -7.76
CA GLU A 189 44.37 3.75 -6.65
C GLU A 189 43.91 4.90 -5.73
N GLU A 190 43.39 6.02 -6.26
CA GLU A 190 42.97 7.17 -5.44
C GLU A 190 41.46 7.21 -5.13
N TYR A 191 40.63 6.54 -5.93
CA TYR A 191 39.16 6.54 -5.83
C TYR A 191 38.56 5.12 -6.00
N PRO A 192 39.04 4.12 -5.23
CA PRO A 192 38.60 2.73 -5.35
C PRO A 192 37.08 2.60 -5.24
N GLU A 193 36.52 1.66 -6.01
CA GLU A 193 35.08 1.34 -6.09
C GLU A 193 34.14 2.47 -6.57
N ILE A 194 34.64 3.67 -6.90
CA ILE A 194 33.78 4.77 -7.37
C ILE A 194 33.27 4.53 -8.79
N ILE A 195 34.16 4.20 -9.73
CA ILE A 195 33.76 3.81 -11.09
C ILE A 195 33.23 2.38 -11.06
N TYR A 196 32.00 2.16 -11.56
CA TYR A 196 31.41 0.82 -11.66
C TYR A 196 31.39 0.26 -13.09
N ALA A 197 31.44 1.14 -14.09
CA ALA A 197 31.45 0.78 -15.49
C ALA A 197 32.29 1.79 -16.30
N TRP A 198 32.92 1.32 -17.37
CA TRP A 198 33.67 2.16 -18.32
C TRP A 198 33.13 2.01 -19.74
N ASP A 199 32.79 3.12 -20.37
CA ASP A 199 32.64 3.18 -21.83
C ASP A 199 34.06 3.19 -22.43
N VAL A 200 34.57 2.00 -22.79
CA VAL A 200 35.95 1.82 -23.26
C VAL A 200 36.14 2.40 -24.65
N VAL A 201 35.20 2.14 -25.54
CA VAL A 201 35.15 2.72 -26.89
C VAL A 201 33.76 3.26 -27.14
N ASN A 202 33.71 4.50 -27.62
CA ASN A 202 32.49 5.23 -27.94
C ASN A 202 32.38 5.45 -29.45
N GLU A 203 31.20 5.18 -30.02
CA GLU A 203 30.78 5.61 -31.37
C GLU A 203 31.74 5.25 -32.51
N ALA A 204 32.16 3.99 -32.56
CA ALA A 204 33.09 3.48 -33.56
C ALA A 204 32.43 2.98 -34.86
N VAL A 205 31.09 3.07 -35.00
CA VAL A 205 30.36 2.65 -36.22
C VAL A 205 29.69 3.84 -36.90
N GLU A 206 29.85 3.94 -38.22
CA GLU A 206 29.22 4.95 -39.08
C GLU A 206 29.09 4.42 -40.52
N ASP A 207 28.12 4.90 -41.30
CA ASP A 207 27.96 4.60 -42.74
C ASP A 207 28.05 3.11 -43.15
N GLY A 208 27.59 2.20 -42.28
CA GLY A 208 27.58 0.75 -42.52
C GLY A 208 28.88 0.01 -42.19
N ALA A 209 29.89 0.66 -41.61
CA ALA A 209 31.19 0.07 -41.30
C ALA A 209 31.82 0.67 -40.02
N LEU A 210 33.06 0.26 -39.71
CA LEU A 210 33.88 0.95 -38.72
C LEU A 210 34.19 2.39 -39.19
N ARG A 211 34.00 3.35 -38.29
CA ARG A 211 34.20 4.78 -38.53
C ARG A 211 35.66 5.08 -38.85
N ARG A 212 35.89 5.74 -39.99
CA ARG A 212 37.21 6.32 -40.31
C ARG A 212 37.52 7.46 -39.35
N SER A 213 38.60 7.30 -38.58
CA SER A 213 39.04 8.25 -37.55
C SER A 213 40.56 8.16 -37.39
N TRP A 214 41.17 9.08 -36.63
CA TRP A 214 42.61 9.01 -36.37
C TRP A 214 43.04 7.68 -35.74
N TRP A 215 42.16 6.99 -35.00
CA TRP A 215 42.38 5.64 -34.49
C TRP A 215 42.53 4.59 -35.60
N THR A 216 41.66 4.61 -36.62
CA THR A 216 41.77 3.66 -37.75
C THR A 216 42.93 4.01 -38.69
N GLU A 217 43.28 5.29 -38.83
CA GLU A 217 44.41 5.73 -39.67
C GLU A 217 45.78 5.41 -39.04
N THR A 218 45.90 5.48 -37.70
CA THR A 218 47.17 5.21 -36.99
C THR A 218 47.32 3.76 -36.55
N VAL A 219 46.28 3.17 -35.96
CA VAL A 219 46.31 1.78 -35.49
C VAL A 219 45.81 0.83 -36.58
N GLY A 220 44.62 1.07 -37.11
CA GLY A 220 43.90 0.14 -38.00
C GLY A 220 42.60 -0.38 -37.38
N GLU A 221 41.88 -1.23 -38.10
CA GLU A 221 40.52 -1.69 -37.72
C GLU A 221 40.46 -2.41 -36.36
N ASP A 222 41.54 -3.06 -35.90
CA ASP A 222 41.57 -3.75 -34.61
C ASP A 222 41.79 -2.83 -33.40
N PHE A 223 41.82 -1.50 -33.56
CA PHE A 223 42.03 -0.56 -32.44
C PHE A 223 41.04 -0.76 -31.30
N ILE A 224 39.80 -1.14 -31.60
CA ILE A 224 38.74 -1.44 -30.64
C ILE A 224 39.15 -2.64 -29.79
N LEU A 225 39.53 -3.74 -30.43
CA LEU A 225 39.98 -4.97 -29.77
C LEU A 225 41.21 -4.72 -28.89
N GLN A 226 42.16 -3.91 -29.35
CA GLN A 226 43.34 -3.54 -28.55
C GLN A 226 42.97 -2.65 -27.36
N ALA A 227 42.10 -1.65 -27.53
CA ALA A 227 41.60 -0.80 -26.45
C ALA A 227 40.94 -1.63 -25.33
N PHE A 228 40.09 -2.59 -25.70
CA PHE A 228 39.45 -3.50 -24.75
C PHE A 228 40.43 -4.49 -24.10
N ARG A 229 41.44 -4.99 -24.82
CA ARG A 229 42.52 -5.79 -24.20
C ARG A 229 43.31 -4.98 -23.17
N PHE A 230 43.65 -3.72 -23.47
CA PHE A 230 44.32 -2.84 -22.51
C PHE A 230 43.41 -2.49 -21.33
N ALA A 231 42.13 -2.20 -21.57
CA ALA A 231 41.17 -1.94 -20.51
C ALA A 231 41.05 -3.16 -19.59
N ARG A 232 40.77 -4.36 -20.12
CA ARG A 232 40.66 -5.59 -19.32
C ARG A 232 41.94 -5.95 -18.57
N LYS A 233 43.11 -5.64 -19.12
CA LYS A 233 44.42 -5.84 -18.49
C LYS A 233 44.65 -4.95 -17.26
N TYR A 234 44.07 -3.75 -17.22
CA TYR A 234 44.30 -2.76 -16.15
C TYR A 234 43.09 -2.48 -15.26
N CYS A 235 41.90 -2.91 -15.67
CA CYS A 235 40.65 -2.67 -14.94
C CYS A 235 40.60 -3.46 -13.62
N ALA A 236 40.04 -2.85 -12.58
CA ALA A 236 39.84 -3.52 -11.29
C ALA A 236 38.76 -4.62 -11.38
N PRO A 237 38.89 -5.70 -10.58
CA PRO A 237 37.84 -6.71 -10.46
C PRO A 237 36.49 -6.09 -10.03
N GLY A 238 35.41 -6.45 -10.72
CA GLY A 238 34.06 -5.95 -10.43
C GLY A 238 33.73 -4.58 -11.06
N VAL A 239 34.54 -4.10 -12.01
CA VAL A 239 34.22 -2.95 -12.87
C VAL A 239 33.96 -3.44 -14.28
N ASP A 240 32.80 -3.09 -14.83
CA ASP A 240 32.31 -3.60 -16.10
C ASP A 240 32.80 -2.78 -17.30
N LEU A 241 33.15 -3.43 -18.41
CA LEU A 241 33.64 -2.81 -19.64
C LEU A 241 32.57 -2.79 -20.73
N PHE A 242 32.22 -1.59 -21.18
CA PHE A 242 31.15 -1.33 -22.14
C PHE A 242 31.68 -0.80 -23.48
N TYR A 243 31.05 -1.25 -24.57
CA TYR A 243 31.05 -0.52 -25.84
C TYR A 243 29.82 0.39 -25.85
N ASN A 244 29.92 1.66 -26.28
CA ASN A 244 28.82 2.63 -26.21
C ASN A 244 28.59 3.32 -27.56
N ASP A 245 27.33 3.49 -28.00
CA ASP A 245 27.02 4.08 -29.31
C ASP A 245 25.59 4.67 -29.41
N TYR A 246 25.39 5.67 -30.31
CA TYR A 246 24.07 6.19 -30.69
C TYR A 246 23.42 5.36 -31.79
N ASP A 247 22.13 5.59 -32.05
CA ASP A 247 21.38 4.95 -33.14
C ASP A 247 21.48 3.41 -33.14
N THR A 248 21.70 2.81 -31.96
CA THR A 248 21.77 1.36 -31.75
C THR A 248 20.44 0.65 -32.02
N PHE A 249 19.37 1.41 -32.17
CA PHE A 249 18.06 0.97 -32.68
C PHE A 249 17.96 0.88 -34.20
N VAL A 250 18.87 1.53 -34.96
CA VAL A 250 18.87 1.47 -36.42
C VAL A 250 19.39 0.11 -36.87
N PRO A 251 18.61 -0.70 -37.64
CA PRO A 251 18.93 -2.11 -37.88
C PRO A 251 20.33 -2.36 -38.44
N TRP A 252 20.76 -1.64 -39.48
CA TRP A 252 22.09 -1.85 -40.06
C TRP A 252 23.22 -1.52 -39.06
N LYS A 253 23.05 -0.50 -38.22
CA LYS A 253 24.09 -0.06 -37.27
C LYS A 253 24.20 -1.05 -36.12
N ARG A 254 23.05 -1.44 -35.56
CA ARG A 254 22.92 -2.53 -34.58
C ARG A 254 23.62 -3.79 -35.05
N ASP A 255 23.33 -4.24 -36.28
CA ASP A 255 23.84 -5.50 -36.79
C ASP A 255 25.37 -5.43 -37.02
N VAL A 256 25.92 -4.29 -37.48
CA VAL A 256 27.37 -4.06 -37.56
C VAL A 256 28.03 -4.06 -36.17
N ILE A 257 27.42 -3.42 -35.17
CA ILE A 257 27.91 -3.44 -33.78
C ILE A 257 27.94 -4.88 -33.23
N CYS A 258 26.88 -5.67 -33.47
CA CYS A 258 26.83 -7.06 -33.05
C CYS A 258 27.93 -7.92 -33.71
N GLU A 259 28.05 -7.86 -35.04
CA GLU A 259 28.95 -8.76 -35.80
C GLU A 259 30.42 -8.33 -35.75
N GLN A 260 30.74 -7.04 -35.85
CA GLN A 260 32.12 -6.54 -36.01
C GLN A 260 32.76 -6.07 -34.70
N ILE A 261 31.97 -5.83 -33.65
CA ILE A 261 32.47 -5.31 -32.37
C ILE A 261 32.18 -6.27 -31.22
N LEU A 262 30.90 -6.51 -30.90
CA LEU A 262 30.54 -7.27 -29.70
C LEU A 262 31.00 -8.73 -29.79
N LYS A 263 30.72 -9.45 -30.89
CA LYS A 263 31.15 -10.85 -31.04
C LYS A 263 32.67 -11.06 -30.94
N PRO A 264 33.54 -10.27 -31.62
CA PRO A 264 34.99 -10.36 -31.43
C PRO A 264 35.44 -10.11 -29.98
N LEU A 265 34.86 -9.12 -29.29
CA LEU A 265 35.18 -8.83 -27.90
C LEU A 265 34.71 -9.93 -26.93
N MET A 266 33.53 -10.50 -27.17
CA MET A 266 32.97 -11.63 -26.42
C MET A 266 33.83 -12.89 -26.57
N ALA A 267 34.36 -13.16 -27.76
CA ALA A 267 35.20 -14.33 -28.04
C ALA A 267 36.50 -14.35 -27.20
N GLU A 268 36.95 -13.19 -26.71
CA GLU A 268 38.11 -13.04 -25.82
C GLU A 268 37.74 -12.67 -24.37
N GLY A 269 36.44 -12.60 -24.02
CA GLY A 269 35.97 -12.23 -22.66
C GLY A 269 36.27 -10.77 -22.27
N LEU A 270 36.37 -9.88 -23.26
CA LEU A 270 36.85 -8.51 -23.06
C LEU A 270 35.76 -7.48 -22.76
N VAL A 271 34.51 -7.75 -23.15
CA VAL A 271 33.35 -6.86 -22.96
C VAL A 271 32.35 -7.50 -22.00
N ASP A 272 31.78 -6.69 -21.11
CA ASP A 272 30.75 -7.08 -20.15
C ASP A 272 29.35 -6.58 -20.56
N GLY A 273 29.29 -5.48 -21.33
CA GLY A 273 28.02 -4.89 -21.76
C GLY A 273 28.05 -3.98 -22.99
N ILE A 274 26.83 -3.60 -23.41
CA ILE A 274 26.55 -2.64 -24.48
C ILE A 274 25.79 -1.43 -23.90
N GLY A 275 26.32 -0.24 -24.18
CA GLY A 275 25.73 1.05 -23.91
C GLY A 275 24.89 1.50 -25.10
N MET A 276 23.59 1.59 -24.91
CA MET A 276 22.65 2.21 -25.83
C MET A 276 22.49 3.67 -25.42
N GLN A 277 23.12 4.60 -26.14
CA GLN A 277 23.02 6.02 -25.80
C GLN A 277 21.56 6.48 -25.80
N SER A 278 20.76 6.04 -26.78
CA SER A 278 19.32 6.32 -26.84
C SER A 278 18.98 7.81 -26.88
N HIS A 279 19.76 8.58 -27.65
CA HIS A 279 19.34 9.90 -28.14
C HIS A 279 18.17 9.74 -29.13
N MET A 280 16.95 10.06 -28.70
CA MET A 280 15.74 9.87 -29.49
C MET A 280 15.17 11.21 -29.97
N THR A 281 14.27 11.15 -30.94
CA THR A 281 13.32 12.24 -31.23
C THR A 281 11.92 11.83 -30.79
N MET A 282 10.94 12.73 -30.89
CA MET A 282 9.52 12.40 -30.65
C MET A 282 8.96 11.31 -31.59
N GLN A 283 9.60 11.03 -32.73
CA GLN A 283 9.13 10.08 -33.74
C GLN A 283 10.08 8.90 -33.98
N THR A 284 11.38 9.06 -33.73
CA THR A 284 12.43 8.10 -34.09
C THR A 284 13.23 7.68 -32.86
N PRO A 285 13.51 6.37 -32.67
CA PRO A 285 12.93 5.23 -33.39
C PRO A 285 11.43 5.06 -33.11
N SER A 286 10.77 4.17 -33.83
CA SER A 286 9.51 3.60 -33.34
C SER A 286 9.75 2.79 -32.05
N LEU A 287 8.69 2.58 -31.27
CA LEU A 287 8.79 1.79 -30.03
C LEU A 287 9.15 0.32 -30.33
N GLU A 288 8.63 -0.24 -31.43
CA GLU A 288 8.95 -1.58 -31.91
C GLU A 288 10.43 -1.72 -32.28
N GLU A 289 11.01 -0.75 -33.00
CA GLU A 289 12.45 -0.76 -33.33
C GLU A 289 13.33 -0.66 -32.07
N TYR A 290 12.92 0.14 -31.08
CA TYR A 290 13.64 0.28 -29.81
C TYR A 290 13.61 -1.02 -29.00
N GLU A 291 12.43 -1.62 -28.83
CA GLU A 291 12.26 -2.93 -28.18
C GLU A 291 13.05 -4.01 -28.92
N LYS A 292 13.00 -4.04 -30.25
CA LYS A 292 13.76 -4.99 -31.06
C LYS A 292 15.26 -4.88 -30.83
N ALA A 293 15.79 -3.67 -30.65
CA ALA A 293 17.19 -3.44 -30.37
C ALA A 293 17.57 -3.96 -28.97
N VAL A 294 16.78 -3.63 -27.95
CA VAL A 294 16.95 -4.15 -26.58
C VAL A 294 16.98 -5.68 -26.58
N SER A 295 16.04 -6.34 -27.26
CA SER A 295 16.00 -7.81 -27.35
C SER A 295 17.19 -8.41 -28.12
N VAL A 296 17.65 -7.78 -29.21
CA VAL A 296 18.80 -8.26 -29.98
C VAL A 296 20.10 -8.19 -29.17
N PHE A 297 20.29 -7.12 -28.40
CA PHE A 297 21.45 -7.00 -27.52
C PHE A 297 21.35 -7.93 -26.30
N GLY A 298 20.17 -8.04 -25.68
CA GLY A 298 19.94 -8.98 -24.57
C GLY A 298 20.21 -10.44 -24.96
N ALA A 299 19.85 -10.84 -26.18
CA ALA A 299 20.11 -12.17 -26.71
C ALA A 299 21.61 -12.51 -26.90
N LEU A 300 22.53 -11.54 -26.78
CA LEU A 300 23.97 -11.81 -26.72
C LEU A 300 24.44 -12.29 -25.33
N GLY A 301 23.60 -12.19 -24.29
CA GLY A 301 23.98 -12.54 -22.92
C GLY A 301 24.94 -11.54 -22.26
N LEU A 302 25.02 -10.32 -22.80
CA LEU A 302 25.76 -9.19 -22.23
C LEU A 302 24.84 -8.31 -21.39
N GLN A 303 25.40 -7.53 -20.47
CA GLN A 303 24.65 -6.45 -19.81
C GLN A 303 24.21 -5.40 -20.85
N VAL A 304 23.03 -4.84 -20.66
CA VAL A 304 22.54 -3.69 -21.43
C VAL A 304 22.38 -2.50 -20.49
N GLN A 305 22.96 -1.36 -20.86
CA GLN A 305 22.71 -0.10 -20.18
C GLN A 305 22.17 0.90 -21.19
N VAL A 306 21.13 1.64 -20.81
CA VAL A 306 20.75 2.86 -21.51
C VAL A 306 21.59 3.98 -20.91
N THR A 307 22.41 4.64 -21.72
CA THR A 307 23.55 5.42 -21.20
C THR A 307 23.38 6.94 -21.31
N GLU A 308 22.61 7.43 -22.29
CA GLU A 308 22.55 8.86 -22.62
C GLU A 308 21.11 9.30 -23.00
N LEU A 309 20.09 8.79 -22.30
CA LEU A 309 18.68 8.93 -22.68
C LEU A 309 18.19 10.39 -22.63
N ASP A 310 17.93 10.93 -23.81
CA ASP A 310 17.16 12.17 -24.01
C ASP A 310 16.21 12.04 -25.21
N ILE A 311 15.08 12.77 -25.18
CA ILE A 311 14.08 12.73 -26.26
C ILE A 311 13.88 14.13 -26.80
N HIS A 312 14.47 14.44 -27.95
CA HIS A 312 14.37 15.77 -28.56
C HIS A 312 12.92 16.17 -28.86
N ASN A 313 12.43 17.15 -28.09
CA ASN A 313 11.15 17.83 -28.29
C ASN A 313 11.38 19.35 -28.32
N PRO A 314 11.19 20.04 -29.46
CA PRO A 314 11.31 21.50 -29.55
C PRO A 314 10.01 22.25 -29.23
N ASP A 315 8.88 21.56 -29.05
CA ASP A 315 7.58 22.18 -28.80
C ASP A 315 7.21 22.14 -27.30
N PRO A 316 7.17 23.30 -26.61
CA PRO A 316 6.73 23.39 -25.21
C PRO A 316 5.20 23.38 -25.06
N SER A 317 4.42 23.22 -26.14
CA SER A 317 2.97 23.12 -26.05
C SER A 317 2.57 21.95 -25.16
N ARG A 318 1.53 22.17 -24.34
CA ARG A 318 1.02 21.18 -23.40
C ARG A 318 0.78 19.80 -24.05
N PRO A 319 0.12 19.68 -25.23
CA PRO A 319 -0.05 18.39 -25.90
C PRO A 319 1.28 17.71 -26.27
N SER A 320 2.29 18.47 -26.71
CA SER A 320 3.62 17.91 -26.99
C SER A 320 4.32 17.42 -25.72
N MET A 321 4.20 18.16 -24.61
CA MET A 321 4.75 17.76 -23.31
C MET A 321 4.03 16.55 -22.68
N GLU A 322 2.76 16.35 -23.01
CA GLU A 322 1.99 15.14 -22.64
C GLU A 322 2.38 13.95 -23.55
N ALA A 323 2.58 14.17 -24.85
CA ALA A 323 3.11 13.16 -25.77
C ALA A 323 4.56 12.73 -25.41
N LEU A 324 5.41 13.67 -25.01
CA LEU A 324 6.77 13.40 -24.51
C LEU A 324 6.73 12.51 -23.27
N ALA A 325 5.79 12.77 -22.35
CA ALA A 325 5.60 11.97 -21.17
C ALA A 325 5.13 10.55 -21.49
N ALA A 326 4.18 10.39 -22.43
CA ALA A 326 3.76 9.09 -22.93
C ALA A 326 4.94 8.33 -23.57
N ARG A 327 5.75 8.98 -24.41
CA ARG A 327 6.90 8.35 -25.06
C ARG A 327 7.97 7.88 -24.06
N TYR A 328 8.29 8.69 -23.05
CA TYR A 328 9.14 8.27 -21.93
C TYR A 328 8.58 7.06 -21.18
N ARG A 329 7.26 7.03 -20.94
CA ARG A 329 6.57 5.91 -20.29
C ARG A 329 6.74 4.60 -21.04
N GLU A 330 6.55 4.61 -22.36
CA GLU A 330 6.66 3.39 -23.18
C GLU A 330 8.11 2.90 -23.26
N VAL A 331 9.10 3.80 -23.37
CA VAL A 331 10.53 3.44 -23.28
C VAL A 331 10.84 2.73 -21.96
N PHE A 332 10.39 3.29 -20.83
CA PHE A 332 10.60 2.65 -19.52
C PHE A 332 9.79 1.36 -19.35
N THR A 333 8.61 1.23 -19.97
CA THR A 333 7.80 -0.01 -19.98
C THR A 333 8.55 -1.13 -20.71
N ILE A 334 9.12 -0.84 -21.89
CA ILE A 334 9.96 -1.79 -22.64
C ILE A 334 11.15 -2.26 -21.80
N LEU A 335 11.85 -1.34 -21.14
CA LEU A 335 13.05 -1.65 -20.36
C LEU A 335 12.75 -2.47 -19.10
N THR A 336 11.69 -2.13 -18.35
CA THR A 336 11.28 -2.91 -17.17
C THR A 336 10.75 -4.28 -17.54
N ARG A 337 9.95 -4.40 -18.61
CA ARG A 337 9.48 -5.69 -19.13
C ARG A 337 10.65 -6.57 -19.57
N ALA A 338 11.57 -6.04 -20.39
CA ALA A 338 12.73 -6.80 -20.87
C ALA A 338 13.61 -7.33 -19.73
N LYS A 339 13.79 -6.56 -18.64
CA LYS A 339 14.47 -7.01 -17.43
C LYS A 339 13.69 -8.10 -16.69
N LYS A 340 12.39 -7.88 -16.47
CA LYS A 340 11.53 -8.76 -15.65
C LYS A 340 11.28 -10.12 -16.30
N GLU A 341 11.20 -10.17 -17.62
CA GLU A 341 11.03 -11.39 -18.43
C GLU A 341 12.35 -12.08 -18.78
N GLY A 342 13.50 -11.49 -18.43
CA GLY A 342 14.82 -12.04 -18.76
C GLY A 342 15.20 -11.94 -20.25
N LEU A 343 14.53 -11.07 -21.02
CA LEU A 343 14.85 -10.81 -22.43
C LEU A 343 16.18 -10.04 -22.60
N ALA A 344 16.54 -9.22 -21.61
CA ALA A 344 17.82 -8.51 -21.56
C ALA A 344 18.22 -8.23 -20.10
N ASP A 345 19.51 -8.38 -19.78
CA ASP A 345 20.03 -7.97 -18.48
C ASP A 345 20.24 -6.44 -18.44
N ILE A 346 19.15 -5.69 -18.30
CA ILE A 346 19.21 -4.24 -18.11
C ILE A 346 19.84 -3.95 -16.73
N THR A 347 20.98 -3.25 -16.67
CA THR A 347 21.66 -2.95 -15.39
C THR A 347 21.69 -1.46 -15.03
N GLY A 348 21.32 -0.58 -15.95
CA GLY A 348 21.21 0.86 -15.68
C GLY A 348 20.51 1.66 -16.78
N VAL A 349 19.88 2.78 -16.39
CA VAL A 349 19.31 3.80 -17.28
C VAL A 349 19.79 5.18 -16.84
N THR A 350 20.56 5.85 -17.68
CA THR A 350 21.15 7.18 -17.44
C THR A 350 20.54 8.19 -18.40
N PHE A 351 20.07 9.32 -17.87
CA PHE A 351 19.57 10.45 -18.67
C PHE A 351 20.71 11.40 -19.06
N TRP A 352 20.74 11.92 -20.29
CA TRP A 352 21.81 12.83 -20.72
C TRP A 352 21.55 14.30 -20.34
N GLY A 353 21.57 14.52 -19.04
CA GLY A 353 21.43 15.82 -18.37
C GLY A 353 20.44 15.77 -17.22
N MET A 354 20.43 16.82 -16.41
CA MET A 354 19.62 16.88 -15.19
C MET A 354 18.34 17.73 -15.32
N GLN A 355 18.30 18.69 -16.26
CA GLN A 355 17.15 19.57 -16.54
C GLN A 355 17.23 20.11 -17.98
N ASP A 356 16.09 20.45 -18.57
CA ASP A 356 15.97 20.94 -19.97
C ASP A 356 16.89 22.13 -20.28
N GLU A 357 17.12 22.99 -19.28
CA GLU A 357 17.90 24.22 -19.37
C GLU A 357 19.36 23.99 -19.75
N ASP A 358 19.89 22.85 -19.35
CA ASP A 358 21.30 22.47 -19.51
C ASP A 358 21.52 21.48 -20.65
N SER A 359 20.45 21.02 -21.32
CA SER A 359 20.54 20.01 -22.38
C SER A 359 21.33 20.49 -23.60
N TRP A 360 22.39 19.75 -23.92
CA TRP A 360 23.26 19.93 -25.10
C TRP A 360 22.49 20.04 -26.42
N LEU A 361 21.35 19.36 -26.53
CA LEU A 361 20.48 19.37 -27.72
C LEU A 361 20.06 20.79 -28.12
N THR A 362 19.89 21.71 -27.17
CA THR A 362 19.54 23.11 -27.48
C THR A 362 20.61 23.80 -28.31
N GLY A 363 21.88 23.61 -27.96
CA GLY A 363 23.02 24.15 -28.70
C GLY A 363 23.26 23.39 -30.01
N PHE A 364 23.26 22.06 -29.95
CA PHE A 364 23.54 21.19 -31.09
C PHE A 364 22.51 21.31 -32.22
N ARG A 365 21.21 21.26 -31.89
CA ARG A 365 20.11 21.40 -32.85
C ARG A 365 19.86 22.86 -33.26
N LYS A 366 20.48 23.85 -32.59
CA LYS A 366 20.29 25.30 -32.76
C LYS A 366 18.83 25.77 -32.59
N VAL A 367 18.04 24.99 -31.84
CA VAL A 367 16.65 25.27 -31.46
C VAL A 367 16.46 24.79 -30.02
N ARG A 368 15.70 25.52 -29.19
CA ARG A 368 15.42 25.12 -27.82
C ARG A 368 14.75 23.74 -27.81
N SER A 369 15.27 22.85 -26.98
CA SER A 369 14.72 21.52 -26.72
C SER A 369 14.25 21.42 -25.27
N TYR A 370 13.27 20.55 -25.02
CA TYR A 370 12.72 20.25 -23.69
C TYR A 370 12.79 18.74 -23.41
N PRO A 371 13.98 18.11 -23.44
CA PRO A 371 14.07 16.68 -23.69
C PRO A 371 14.16 15.79 -22.45
N LEU A 372 14.23 16.35 -21.24
CA LEU A 372 14.53 15.63 -19.99
C LEU A 372 13.33 15.56 -19.03
N LEU A 373 13.50 15.01 -17.84
CA LEU A 373 12.43 14.85 -16.85
C LEU A 373 12.12 16.11 -16.02
N PHE A 374 13.06 17.06 -15.94
CA PHE A 374 12.94 18.29 -15.15
C PHE A 374 13.08 19.54 -16.00
N ALA A 375 12.40 20.61 -15.59
CA ALA A 375 12.54 21.96 -16.09
C ALA A 375 13.18 22.88 -15.02
N ASP A 376 13.43 24.14 -15.37
CA ASP A 376 14.26 25.08 -14.62
C ASP A 376 14.09 25.02 -13.11
N GLY A 377 15.21 24.84 -12.41
CA GLY A 377 15.27 24.69 -10.96
C GLY A 377 14.85 23.30 -10.49
N PHE A 378 15.07 22.25 -11.29
CA PHE A 378 14.74 20.85 -10.99
C PHE A 378 13.24 20.61 -10.72
N ARG A 379 12.36 21.36 -11.40
CA ARG A 379 10.91 21.19 -11.29
C ARG A 379 10.44 20.00 -12.14
N PRO A 380 9.74 19.00 -11.57
CA PRO A 380 9.34 17.81 -12.31
C PRO A 380 8.34 18.12 -13.42
N LYS A 381 8.53 17.50 -14.60
CA LYS A 381 7.61 17.57 -15.74
C LYS A 381 6.58 16.44 -15.70
N SER A 382 5.60 16.49 -16.60
CA SER A 382 4.72 15.35 -16.93
C SER A 382 5.51 14.05 -17.19
N ALA A 383 6.67 14.16 -17.85
CA ALA A 383 7.55 13.02 -18.13
C ALA A 383 8.12 12.38 -16.85
N TYR A 384 8.50 13.16 -15.83
CA TYR A 384 8.95 12.62 -14.54
C TYR A 384 7.86 11.76 -13.89
N GLN A 385 6.63 12.28 -13.84
CA GLN A 385 5.48 11.56 -13.28
C GLN A 385 5.12 10.31 -14.09
N ALA A 386 5.24 10.38 -15.42
CA ALA A 386 5.01 9.23 -16.28
C ALA A 386 6.05 8.12 -16.07
N VAL A 387 7.34 8.47 -15.94
CA VAL A 387 8.42 7.52 -15.63
C VAL A 387 8.24 6.92 -14.24
N LEU A 388 7.90 7.71 -13.21
CA LEU A 388 7.60 7.17 -11.87
C LEU A 388 6.42 6.18 -11.86
N SER A 389 5.45 6.34 -12.77
CA SER A 389 4.23 5.48 -12.82
C SER A 389 4.40 4.15 -13.57
N VAL A 390 5.57 3.82 -14.11
CA VAL A 390 5.75 2.59 -14.90
C VAL A 390 5.81 1.34 -14.02
N PRO A 391 6.63 1.28 -12.94
CA PRO A 391 6.42 0.30 -11.88
C PRO A 391 5.05 0.56 -11.22
N GLY A 392 4.08 -0.28 -11.57
CA GLY A 392 2.66 -0.03 -11.31
C GLY A 392 1.75 -0.41 -12.50
N ARG A 393 2.25 -0.33 -13.75
CA ARG A 393 1.43 -0.61 -14.94
C ARG A 393 1.04 -2.09 -15.02
N VAL A 394 -0.26 -2.32 -15.14
CA VAL A 394 -0.88 -3.63 -15.32
C VAL A 394 -0.81 -4.06 -16.79
N GLU A 395 -0.10 -5.15 -17.09
CA GLU A 395 -0.25 -5.90 -18.34
C GLU A 395 -1.10 -7.15 -18.10
N GLU A 396 -2.08 -7.36 -18.99
CA GLU A 396 -3.02 -8.48 -19.25
C GLU A 396 -3.70 -9.25 -18.08
N ASP A 397 -3.15 -9.26 -16.87
CA ASP A 397 -3.77 -9.86 -15.68
C ASP A 397 -3.71 -8.86 -14.52
N GLY A 398 -4.81 -8.12 -14.37
CA GLY A 398 -4.91 -6.98 -13.45
C GLY A 398 -5.49 -7.30 -12.09
N GLN A 399 -6.31 -8.34 -11.96
CA GLN A 399 -7.24 -8.50 -10.81
C GLN A 399 -6.56 -8.73 -9.46
N ASP A 400 -5.29 -9.12 -9.51
CA ASP A 400 -4.47 -9.44 -8.35
C ASP A 400 -3.35 -8.41 -8.14
N ARG A 401 -3.17 -7.43 -9.02
CA ARG A 401 -2.04 -6.51 -8.93
C ARG A 401 -2.26 -5.45 -7.85
N LEU A 402 -1.19 -5.20 -7.10
CA LEU A 402 -1.09 -4.18 -6.06
C LEU A 402 -0.53 -2.87 -6.65
N PRO A 403 -0.62 -1.74 -5.94
CA PRO A 403 -0.17 -0.44 -6.45
C PRO A 403 1.31 -0.35 -6.88
N GLY A 404 2.20 -1.18 -6.32
CA GLY A 404 3.61 -1.29 -6.73
C GLY A 404 3.82 -1.95 -8.11
N GLY A 405 2.78 -2.60 -8.65
CA GLY A 405 2.77 -3.24 -9.98
C GLY A 405 3.13 -4.73 -9.98
N GLU A 406 3.58 -5.27 -8.85
CA GLU A 406 3.60 -6.71 -8.59
C GLU A 406 2.17 -7.30 -8.47
N ARG A 407 2.07 -8.61 -8.66
CA ARG A 407 0.88 -9.37 -8.30
C ARG A 407 0.94 -9.69 -6.82
N PHE A 408 -0.22 -9.69 -6.17
CA PHE A 408 -0.39 -10.21 -4.82
C PHE A 408 0.21 -11.61 -4.69
N ALA A 409 0.93 -11.84 -3.60
CA ALA A 409 1.72 -13.06 -3.39
C ALA A 409 0.83 -14.22 -2.87
N PHE A 410 0.05 -14.83 -3.76
CA PHE A 410 -0.67 -16.07 -3.43
C PHE A 410 0.33 -17.18 -3.07
N TRP A 411 0.42 -17.48 -1.78
CA TRP A 411 1.29 -18.51 -1.21
C TRP A 411 0.60 -19.89 -1.14
N GLU A 412 -0.72 -19.92 -1.34
CA GLU A 412 -1.56 -21.11 -1.21
C GLU A 412 -1.12 -22.23 -2.17
N LYS A 413 -1.21 -23.47 -1.69
CA LYS A 413 -1.05 -24.67 -2.49
C LYS A 413 -2.15 -25.67 -2.13
N THR A 414 -2.38 -26.66 -2.98
CA THR A 414 -3.26 -27.78 -2.65
C THR A 414 -2.65 -28.59 -1.50
N PRO A 415 -3.32 -28.69 -0.33
CA PRO A 415 -2.78 -29.46 0.80
C PRO A 415 -2.79 -30.96 0.52
N VAL A 416 -1.81 -31.67 1.06
CA VAL A 416 -1.66 -33.12 1.01
C VAL A 416 -1.86 -33.68 2.41
N PHE A 417 -2.99 -34.35 2.63
CA PHE A 417 -3.30 -34.98 3.91
C PHE A 417 -2.80 -36.42 3.95
N THR A 418 -2.08 -36.75 5.02
CA THR A 418 -1.56 -38.12 5.30
C THR A 418 -2.31 -38.81 6.44
N ARG A 419 -3.16 -38.07 7.15
CA ARG A 419 -4.01 -38.54 8.25
C ARG A 419 -5.35 -37.81 8.19
N GLU A 420 -6.43 -38.54 8.44
CA GLU A 420 -7.76 -37.98 8.63
C GLU A 420 -8.32 -38.46 9.97
N TYR A 421 -9.03 -37.58 10.67
CA TYR A 421 -9.76 -37.87 11.91
C TYR A 421 -11.22 -37.42 11.75
N HIS A 422 -12.17 -38.21 12.24
CA HIS A 422 -13.59 -37.89 12.28
C HIS A 422 -14.02 -37.51 13.69
N VAL A 423 -14.85 -36.46 13.79
CA VAL A 423 -15.52 -36.01 15.01
C VAL A 423 -17.02 -36.07 14.75
N ASN A 424 -17.74 -36.92 15.48
CA ASN A 424 -19.17 -37.14 15.28
C ASN A 424 -19.86 -37.62 16.57
N PRO A 425 -20.31 -36.72 17.46
CA PRO A 425 -20.98 -37.06 18.71
C PRO A 425 -22.36 -37.71 18.51
N SER A 426 -22.91 -37.70 17.28
CA SER A 426 -24.14 -38.44 16.95
C SER A 426 -23.88 -39.92 16.64
N HIS A 427 -22.62 -40.32 16.45
CA HIS A 427 -22.27 -41.69 16.12
C HIS A 427 -22.37 -42.60 17.37
N PRO A 428 -23.04 -43.77 17.32
CA PRO A 428 -23.23 -44.63 18.49
C PRO A 428 -21.97 -45.22 19.14
N GLN A 429 -20.79 -45.00 18.55
CA GLN A 429 -19.48 -45.44 19.05
C GLN A 429 -18.51 -44.25 19.25
N ALA A 430 -19.01 -43.01 19.27
CA ALA A 430 -18.18 -41.82 19.53
C ALA A 430 -17.56 -41.86 20.94
N GLY A 431 -16.35 -41.34 21.06
CA GLY A 431 -15.59 -41.31 22.31
C GLY A 431 -14.23 -40.63 22.12
N ASP A 432 -13.80 -39.83 23.10
CA ASP A 432 -12.56 -39.05 23.00
C ASP A 432 -11.29 -39.91 23.15
N GLU A 433 -11.42 -41.15 23.61
CA GLU A 433 -10.39 -42.17 23.68
C GLU A 433 -10.20 -43.00 22.39
N ASN A 434 -11.03 -42.76 21.36
CA ASN A 434 -10.99 -43.51 20.09
C ASN A 434 -9.77 -43.16 19.22
N ASP A 435 -9.64 -43.83 18.06
CA ASP A 435 -8.60 -43.54 17.06
C ASP A 435 -8.98 -42.45 16.05
N GLY A 436 -10.25 -42.02 16.03
CA GLY A 436 -10.76 -41.02 15.09
C GLY A 436 -11.09 -41.57 13.70
N SER A 437 -11.19 -42.88 13.53
CA SER A 437 -11.71 -43.49 12.31
C SER A 437 -13.19 -43.14 12.08
N PRO A 438 -13.73 -43.28 10.86
CA PRO A 438 -15.18 -43.16 10.62
C PRO A 438 -16.02 -44.11 11.48
N GLU A 439 -15.49 -45.31 11.78
CA GLU A 439 -16.14 -46.33 12.60
C GLU A 439 -16.03 -46.03 14.11
N HIS A 440 -14.95 -45.40 14.55
CA HIS A 440 -14.69 -44.98 15.93
C HIS A 440 -14.27 -43.49 15.97
N PRO A 441 -15.22 -42.55 15.73
CA PRO A 441 -14.92 -41.13 15.70
C PRO A 441 -14.74 -40.56 17.11
N PHE A 442 -14.12 -39.38 17.20
CA PHE A 442 -14.08 -38.58 18.42
C PHE A 442 -15.45 -37.99 18.75
N ASP A 443 -15.68 -37.69 20.03
CA ASP A 443 -16.89 -37.00 20.50
C ASP A 443 -16.72 -35.48 20.42
N THR A 444 -15.55 -34.98 20.82
CA THR A 444 -15.18 -33.54 20.79
C THR A 444 -14.19 -33.19 19.70
N ILE A 445 -14.25 -31.93 19.22
CA ILE A 445 -13.27 -31.42 18.26
C ILE A 445 -11.90 -31.27 18.93
N GLN A 446 -11.87 -30.92 20.23
CA GLN A 446 -10.64 -30.84 21.01
C GLN A 446 -9.85 -32.15 21.06
N ALA A 447 -10.51 -33.32 21.15
CA ALA A 447 -9.82 -34.60 21.14
C ALA A 447 -9.03 -34.81 19.84
N ALA A 448 -9.65 -34.55 18.68
CA ALA A 448 -8.96 -34.54 17.40
C ALA A 448 -7.87 -33.45 17.34
N ALA A 449 -8.13 -32.24 17.83
CA ALA A 449 -7.19 -31.12 17.83
C ALA A 449 -5.91 -31.40 18.65
N ASN A 450 -6.00 -32.20 19.72
CA ASN A 450 -4.85 -32.64 20.51
C ASN A 450 -3.91 -33.58 19.73
N LEU A 451 -4.45 -34.34 18.77
CA LEU A 451 -3.72 -35.32 17.96
C LEU A 451 -3.32 -34.76 16.59
N ALA A 452 -4.03 -33.75 16.08
CA ALA A 452 -3.74 -33.10 14.81
C ALA A 452 -2.31 -32.51 14.76
N GLY A 453 -1.73 -32.50 13.56
CA GLY A 453 -0.38 -31.98 13.26
C GLY A 453 -0.16 -31.93 11.75
N PRO A 454 1.04 -31.56 11.26
CA PRO A 454 1.28 -31.33 9.84
C PRO A 454 0.75 -32.44 8.92
N GLY A 455 -0.01 -32.05 7.89
CA GLY A 455 -0.67 -32.96 6.96
C GLY A 455 -1.84 -33.75 7.56
N THR A 456 -2.51 -33.24 8.60
CA THR A 456 -3.72 -33.85 9.18
C THR A 456 -4.98 -33.09 8.79
N ARG A 457 -6.03 -33.83 8.43
CA ARG A 457 -7.39 -33.32 8.26
C ARG A 457 -8.29 -33.78 9.40
N VAL A 458 -9.13 -32.89 9.91
CA VAL A 458 -10.17 -33.19 10.90
C VAL A 458 -11.52 -32.91 10.27
N TRP A 459 -12.30 -33.97 10.08
CA TRP A 459 -13.66 -33.96 9.59
C TRP A 459 -14.64 -33.79 10.74
N ILE A 460 -15.39 -32.70 10.73
CA ILE A 460 -16.35 -32.35 11.79
C ILE A 460 -17.75 -32.55 11.22
N HIS A 461 -18.47 -33.55 11.71
CA HIS A 461 -19.82 -33.88 11.26
C HIS A 461 -20.86 -32.87 11.80
N GLY A 462 -22.01 -32.78 11.13
CA GLY A 462 -23.10 -31.88 11.54
C GLY A 462 -23.53 -32.07 13.00
N GLY A 463 -23.58 -30.98 13.77
CA GLY A 463 -23.82 -31.04 15.22
C GLY A 463 -23.49 -29.75 15.96
N VAL A 464 -23.83 -29.69 17.25
CA VAL A 464 -23.55 -28.54 18.13
C VAL A 464 -22.48 -28.92 19.16
N TYR A 465 -21.31 -28.30 19.02
CA TYR A 465 -20.11 -28.55 19.80
C TYR A 465 -19.93 -27.43 20.84
N ARG A 466 -20.25 -27.69 22.10
CA ARG A 466 -20.19 -26.69 23.18
C ARG A 466 -18.81 -26.64 23.83
N GLU A 467 -17.82 -26.25 23.04
CA GLU A 467 -16.41 -26.23 23.44
C GLU A 467 -15.71 -24.92 23.02
N CYS A 468 -14.41 -24.84 23.26
CA CYS A 468 -13.52 -23.86 22.65
C CYS A 468 -12.33 -24.65 22.11
N VAL A 469 -12.19 -24.72 20.79
CA VAL A 469 -11.18 -25.56 20.15
C VAL A 469 -9.83 -24.86 20.23
N ARG A 470 -8.87 -25.55 20.86
CA ARG A 470 -7.48 -25.16 21.07
C ARG A 470 -6.56 -26.08 20.26
N PRO A 471 -6.24 -25.77 18.99
CA PRO A 471 -5.19 -26.48 18.25
C PRO A 471 -3.86 -26.40 19.00
N VAL A 472 -3.14 -27.52 19.09
CA VAL A 472 -1.85 -27.60 19.80
C VAL A 472 -0.64 -27.61 18.87
N ARG A 473 -0.85 -27.75 17.56
CA ARG A 473 0.19 -27.74 16.50
C ARG A 473 -0.34 -27.07 15.24
N GLY A 474 0.56 -26.38 14.53
CA GLY A 474 0.34 -25.91 13.16
C GLY A 474 0.88 -26.89 12.11
N GLY A 475 0.77 -26.50 10.84
CA GLY A 475 1.39 -27.22 9.71
C GLY A 475 2.87 -26.83 9.50
N ASN A 476 3.57 -27.60 8.66
CA ASN A 476 4.97 -27.30 8.29
C ASN A 476 5.08 -26.34 7.08
N GLY A 477 3.97 -26.09 6.39
CA GLY A 477 3.91 -25.32 5.15
C GLY A 477 2.55 -25.46 4.46
N PRO A 478 2.35 -24.83 3.29
CA PRO A 478 1.06 -24.82 2.59
C PRO A 478 0.64 -26.20 2.01
N GLU A 479 1.58 -27.13 1.85
CA GLU A 479 1.27 -28.52 1.46
C GLU A 479 0.94 -29.41 2.68
N GLU A 480 1.56 -29.16 3.84
CA GLU A 480 1.37 -29.97 5.06
C GLU A 480 0.57 -29.20 6.13
N MET A 481 -0.55 -28.59 5.74
CA MET A 481 -1.43 -27.86 6.67
C MET A 481 -2.09 -28.77 7.70
N VAL A 482 -2.54 -28.17 8.81
CA VAL A 482 -3.55 -28.76 9.70
C VAL A 482 -4.91 -28.21 9.29
N SER A 483 -5.87 -29.07 8.95
CA SER A 483 -7.19 -28.63 8.47
C SER A 483 -8.31 -29.10 9.39
N PHE A 484 -9.24 -28.20 9.73
CA PHE A 484 -10.47 -28.48 10.45
C PHE A 484 -11.65 -28.10 9.53
N GLU A 485 -12.39 -29.09 9.04
CA GLU A 485 -13.38 -28.91 7.97
C GLU A 485 -14.72 -29.54 8.36
N ALA A 486 -15.82 -28.83 8.10
CA ALA A 486 -17.14 -29.45 8.11
C ALA A 486 -17.21 -30.60 7.10
N PHE A 487 -17.77 -31.74 7.51
CA PHE A 487 -17.91 -32.93 6.67
C PHE A 487 -18.96 -32.78 5.55
N GLY A 488 -19.96 -31.90 5.76
CA GLY A 488 -21.00 -31.59 4.78
C GLY A 488 -22.28 -32.43 4.89
N ASP A 489 -22.47 -33.19 5.97
CA ASP A 489 -23.70 -33.91 6.30
C ASP A 489 -24.68 -33.11 7.19
N GLY A 490 -24.28 -31.92 7.62
CA GLY A 490 -25.07 -30.94 8.36
C GLY A 490 -24.24 -29.71 8.73
N GLU A 491 -24.83 -28.75 9.44
CA GLU A 491 -24.09 -27.58 9.96
C GLU A 491 -23.24 -27.99 11.17
N ALA A 492 -21.94 -27.70 11.15
CA ALA A 492 -21.02 -27.93 12.26
C ALA A 492 -20.87 -26.63 13.08
N ILE A 493 -21.55 -26.57 14.23
CA ILE A 493 -21.70 -25.34 15.02
C ILE A 493 -20.88 -25.45 16.31
N ILE A 494 -19.81 -24.66 16.44
CA ILE A 494 -19.06 -24.49 17.69
C ILE A 494 -19.71 -23.36 18.50
N LYS A 495 -20.27 -23.68 19.67
CA LYS A 495 -20.92 -22.71 20.56
C LYS A 495 -20.08 -22.40 21.81
N ALA A 496 -19.77 -21.12 22.00
CA ALA A 496 -19.19 -20.56 23.22
C ALA A 496 -20.21 -20.38 24.37
N SER A 497 -21.36 -21.06 24.29
CA SER A 497 -22.48 -21.02 25.23
C SER A 497 -22.89 -22.40 25.75
N VAL A 498 -23.59 -22.39 26.89
CA VAL A 498 -24.24 -23.53 27.55
C VAL A 498 -25.76 -23.34 27.55
N ILE A 499 -26.50 -24.43 27.77
CA ILE A 499 -27.96 -24.39 27.93
C ILE A 499 -28.28 -24.15 29.41
N ALA A 500 -29.21 -23.24 29.69
CA ALA A 500 -29.81 -23.14 31.01
C ALA A 500 -31.07 -24.02 31.09
N ASP A 501 -31.19 -24.82 32.14
CA ASP A 501 -32.31 -25.73 32.38
C ASP A 501 -32.97 -25.55 33.75
N THR A 502 -32.36 -24.74 34.63
CA THR A 502 -32.87 -24.42 35.96
C THR A 502 -33.28 -22.96 36.04
N PHE A 503 -34.56 -22.74 36.36
CA PHE A 503 -35.18 -21.41 36.44
C PHE A 503 -35.99 -21.23 37.72
N SER A 504 -35.97 -20.03 38.28
CA SER A 504 -36.90 -19.57 39.33
C SER A 504 -37.58 -18.27 38.91
N VAL A 505 -38.71 -17.94 39.54
CA VAL A 505 -39.29 -16.60 39.42
C VAL A 505 -38.40 -15.62 40.18
N SER A 506 -38.06 -14.50 39.56
CA SER A 506 -37.18 -13.48 40.12
C SER A 506 -37.91 -12.60 41.13
N GLU A 507 -37.79 -12.93 42.42
CA GLU A 507 -38.47 -12.27 43.53
C GLU A 507 -37.55 -11.33 44.35
N GLY A 508 -38.12 -10.50 45.22
CA GLY A 508 -37.39 -9.65 46.16
C GLY A 508 -36.80 -8.34 45.61
N TRP A 509 -36.77 -8.16 44.29
CA TRP A 509 -36.30 -6.96 43.61
C TRP A 509 -37.43 -5.96 43.27
N ASN A 510 -37.11 -4.67 43.18
CA ASN A 510 -38.11 -3.63 42.90
C ASN A 510 -38.17 -3.26 41.41
N LEU A 511 -39.35 -3.41 40.80
CA LEU A 511 -39.65 -3.09 39.40
C LEU A 511 -40.11 -1.64 39.15
N ARG A 512 -40.08 -0.76 40.15
CA ARG A 512 -40.54 0.63 40.02
C ARG A 512 -39.60 1.61 40.70
N ILE A 513 -39.27 2.71 40.02
CA ILE A 513 -38.67 3.88 40.66
C ILE A 513 -39.75 4.62 41.46
N PRO A 514 -39.57 4.87 42.77
CA PRO A 514 -40.50 5.67 43.56
C PRO A 514 -40.73 7.06 42.95
N GLY A 515 -42.00 7.39 42.67
CA GLY A 515 -42.40 8.69 42.11
C GLY A 515 -42.16 8.89 40.60
N LEU A 516 -41.53 7.93 39.91
CA LEU A 516 -41.20 8.03 38.47
C LEU A 516 -41.59 6.79 37.64
N GLY A 517 -42.01 5.68 38.28
CA GLY A 517 -42.31 4.43 37.59
C GLY A 517 -43.58 4.47 36.72
N LYS A 518 -43.50 3.84 35.55
CA LYS A 518 -44.65 3.57 34.66
C LYS A 518 -45.57 2.48 35.23
N ASN A 519 -46.78 2.39 34.70
CA ASN A 519 -47.63 1.22 34.90
C ASN A 519 -46.97 0.01 34.20
N LEU A 520 -46.78 -1.08 34.94
CA LEU A 520 -46.23 -2.33 34.41
C LEU A 520 -47.36 -3.18 33.81
N PRO A 521 -47.13 -3.86 32.67
CA PRO A 521 -48.02 -4.89 32.14
C PRO A 521 -48.51 -5.89 33.18
N GLU A 522 -49.79 -6.24 33.09
CA GLU A 522 -50.41 -7.30 33.90
C GLU A 522 -50.02 -8.68 33.35
N GLY A 523 -49.72 -9.64 34.22
CA GLY A 523 -49.31 -11.01 33.84
C GLY A 523 -47.82 -11.18 33.49
N MET A 524 -47.05 -10.10 33.41
CA MET A 524 -45.59 -10.10 33.21
C MET A 524 -44.87 -11.05 34.17
N ARG A 525 -43.84 -11.75 33.69
CA ARG A 525 -42.95 -12.56 34.52
C ARG A 525 -41.49 -12.21 34.25
N ILE A 526 -40.71 -12.23 35.32
CA ILE A 526 -39.25 -12.15 35.26
C ILE A 526 -38.74 -13.41 35.91
N TRP A 527 -37.85 -14.07 35.20
CA TRP A 527 -37.21 -15.31 35.57
C TRP A 527 -35.78 -15.03 35.99
N GLU A 528 -35.20 -15.92 36.77
CA GLU A 528 -33.79 -15.91 37.10
C GLU A 528 -33.20 -17.30 36.88
N THR A 529 -31.91 -17.34 36.57
CA THR A 529 -31.13 -18.57 36.51
C THR A 529 -29.77 -18.33 37.16
N ARG A 530 -29.29 -19.34 37.89
CA ARG A 530 -28.03 -19.27 38.62
C ARG A 530 -26.94 -20.00 37.85
N LEU A 531 -25.88 -19.27 37.55
CA LEU A 531 -24.76 -19.74 36.75
C LEU A 531 -23.91 -20.76 37.50
N ASN A 532 -23.49 -21.83 36.83
CA ASN A 532 -22.58 -22.84 37.38
C ASN A 532 -21.12 -22.37 37.28
N PRO A 533 -20.39 -22.18 38.42
CA PRO A 533 -19.01 -21.70 38.39
C PRO A 533 -18.04 -22.54 37.55
N GLU A 534 -18.27 -23.85 37.44
CA GLU A 534 -17.39 -24.78 36.74
C GLU A 534 -17.44 -24.65 35.21
N GLU A 535 -18.51 -24.08 34.66
CA GLU A 535 -18.67 -23.90 33.20
C GLU A 535 -17.77 -22.79 32.64
N PHE A 536 -17.41 -21.83 33.49
CA PHE A 536 -16.57 -20.69 33.13
C PHE A 536 -15.08 -21.01 33.11
N LYS A 537 -14.63 -22.04 33.83
CA LYS A 537 -13.22 -22.48 33.92
C LYS A 537 -12.20 -21.34 34.12
N GLY A 538 -12.59 -20.28 34.84
CA GLY A 538 -11.78 -19.09 35.11
C GLY A 538 -12.19 -17.82 34.33
N TYR A 539 -12.99 -17.92 33.27
CA TYR A 539 -13.51 -16.78 32.50
C TYR A 539 -15.04 -16.64 32.67
N ASN A 540 -15.48 -15.75 33.56
CA ASN A 540 -16.91 -15.45 33.73
C ASN A 540 -17.29 -14.17 32.96
N PRO A 541 -17.95 -14.28 31.79
CA PRO A 541 -18.32 -13.12 30.97
C PRO A 541 -19.46 -12.28 31.59
N PHE A 542 -20.27 -12.87 32.48
CA PHE A 542 -21.29 -12.14 33.24
C PHE A 542 -20.69 -11.30 34.39
N CYS A 543 -19.46 -11.61 34.82
CA CYS A 543 -18.68 -10.76 35.72
C CYS A 543 -17.78 -9.75 34.97
N ALA A 544 -17.30 -10.09 33.77
CA ALA A 544 -16.44 -9.22 32.97
C ALA A 544 -17.25 -8.11 32.27
N VAL A 545 -16.76 -6.87 32.30
CA VAL A 545 -17.30 -5.75 31.51
C VAL A 545 -16.67 -5.68 30.12
N ASN A 546 -17.32 -5.00 29.19
CA ASN A 546 -16.81 -4.82 27.83
C ASN A 546 -15.46 -4.07 27.78
N ILE A 547 -15.34 -2.93 28.50
CA ILE A 547 -14.14 -2.08 28.47
C ILE A 547 -12.91 -2.73 29.12
N LEU A 548 -11.83 -2.83 28.34
CA LEU A 548 -10.55 -3.42 28.75
C LEU A 548 -9.67 -2.48 29.59
N HIS A 549 -8.41 -2.84 29.76
CA HIS A 549 -7.40 -2.07 30.49
C HIS A 549 -6.83 -0.92 29.66
N ASP A 550 -6.70 -1.11 28.33
CA ASP A 550 -6.36 -0.01 27.44
C ASP A 550 -7.59 0.89 27.24
N ARG A 551 -7.42 2.16 27.60
CA ARG A 551 -8.46 3.18 27.76
C ARG A 551 -7.97 4.53 27.23
N LEU A 552 -6.87 4.54 26.48
CA LEU A 552 -6.05 5.72 26.18
C LEU A 552 -6.83 6.89 25.53
N PHE A 553 -7.94 6.61 24.85
CA PHE A 553 -8.66 7.58 24.02
C PHE A 553 -10.16 7.75 24.36
N ILE A 554 -10.66 7.09 25.41
CA ILE A 554 -12.08 7.18 25.82
C ILE A 554 -12.29 8.37 26.78
N GLU A 555 -13.06 9.37 26.34
CA GLU A 555 -13.45 10.51 27.16
C GLU A 555 -14.67 10.18 28.03
N TYR A 556 -14.43 9.61 29.23
CA TYR A 556 -15.48 9.16 30.17
C TYR A 556 -16.57 10.20 30.49
N GLU A 557 -16.22 11.48 30.55
CA GLU A 557 -17.17 12.57 30.89
C GLU A 557 -18.09 12.96 29.72
N LYS A 558 -17.83 12.43 28.51
CA LYS A 558 -18.54 12.79 27.26
C LYS A 558 -19.12 11.57 26.52
N THR A 559 -18.73 10.37 26.93
CA THR A 559 -19.12 9.10 26.30
C THR A 559 -20.27 8.49 27.07
N ASP A 560 -21.30 7.98 26.38
CA ASP A 560 -22.26 7.07 27.02
C ASP A 560 -21.52 5.77 27.37
N MET A 561 -21.17 5.63 28.65
CA MET A 561 -20.43 4.48 29.15
C MET A 561 -21.29 3.23 29.31
N THR A 562 -22.60 3.26 29.02
CA THR A 562 -23.52 2.13 29.25
C THR A 562 -23.04 0.87 28.54
N THR A 563 -22.79 0.92 27.24
CA THR A 563 -22.36 -0.27 26.46
C THR A 563 -20.92 -0.71 26.78
N TYR A 564 -20.07 0.22 27.23
CA TYR A 564 -18.71 -0.05 27.69
C TYR A 564 -18.68 -0.75 29.07
N LEU A 565 -19.68 -0.50 29.91
CA LEU A 565 -19.81 -1.05 31.27
C LEU A 565 -20.76 -2.26 31.34
N ASN A 566 -21.55 -2.52 30.29
CA ASN A 566 -22.28 -3.77 30.12
C ASN A 566 -21.35 -4.98 30.25
N ARG A 567 -21.92 -6.09 30.72
CA ARG A 567 -21.26 -7.39 30.81
C ARG A 567 -21.07 -7.99 29.42
N ARG A 568 -20.01 -8.77 29.24
CA ARG A 568 -19.75 -9.52 28.00
C ARG A 568 -20.66 -10.73 27.83
N GLY A 569 -21.25 -11.20 28.94
CA GLY A 569 -22.12 -12.35 28.98
C GLY A 569 -23.45 -12.03 28.28
N MET A 570 -23.78 -12.80 27.25
CA MET A 570 -25.02 -12.67 26.48
C MET A 570 -26.00 -13.81 26.83
N VAL A 571 -27.29 -13.51 26.74
CA VAL A 571 -28.40 -14.45 26.95
C VAL A 571 -29.15 -14.57 25.64
N PHE A 572 -29.46 -15.79 25.22
CA PHE A 572 -30.25 -16.07 24.03
C PHE A 572 -31.51 -16.86 24.41
N CYS A 573 -32.62 -16.57 23.73
CA CYS A 573 -33.86 -17.34 23.75
C CYS A 573 -34.18 -17.75 22.32
N ASP A 574 -34.30 -19.05 22.07
CA ASP A 574 -34.57 -19.63 20.73
C ASP A 574 -33.61 -19.09 19.64
N GLY A 575 -32.33 -18.95 20.00
CA GLY A 575 -31.27 -18.42 19.14
C GLY A 575 -31.25 -16.89 18.97
N LYS A 576 -32.23 -16.15 19.52
CA LYS A 576 -32.25 -14.68 19.49
C LYS A 576 -31.65 -14.09 20.78
N PRO A 577 -30.75 -13.10 20.71
CA PRO A 577 -30.21 -12.48 21.92
C PRO A 577 -31.28 -11.63 22.62
N LEU A 578 -31.28 -11.68 23.94
CA LEU A 578 -32.00 -10.73 24.78
C LEU A 578 -31.17 -9.43 24.91
N LYS A 579 -31.83 -8.30 25.17
CA LYS A 579 -31.19 -7.00 25.37
C LYS A 579 -30.67 -6.85 26.80
N GLN A 580 -29.40 -6.50 27.00
CA GLN A 580 -28.90 -6.17 28.34
C GLN A 580 -29.48 -4.83 28.82
N VAL A 581 -29.97 -4.77 30.05
CA VAL A 581 -30.38 -3.53 30.73
C VAL A 581 -29.46 -3.24 31.91
N ALA A 582 -29.25 -1.96 32.23
CA ALA A 582 -28.31 -1.55 33.27
C ALA A 582 -28.87 -1.71 34.70
N LEU A 583 -30.19 -1.58 34.86
CA LEU A 583 -30.88 -1.56 36.15
C LEU A 583 -32.08 -2.51 36.13
N TYR A 584 -32.23 -3.32 37.18
CA TYR A 584 -33.26 -4.37 37.28
C TYR A 584 -34.68 -3.93 36.89
N TYR A 585 -35.11 -2.72 37.30
CA TYR A 585 -36.48 -2.25 37.00
C TYR A 585 -36.76 -2.13 35.49
N GLN A 586 -35.73 -1.98 34.65
CA GLN A 586 -35.85 -1.82 33.21
C GLN A 586 -36.32 -3.12 32.52
N LEU A 587 -36.18 -4.29 33.17
CA LEU A 587 -36.81 -5.55 32.75
C LEU A 587 -38.35 -5.39 32.67
N GLY A 588 -38.93 -4.64 33.62
CA GLY A 588 -40.37 -4.33 33.60
C GLY A 588 -40.80 -3.43 32.44
N GLU A 589 -39.88 -2.64 31.89
CA GLU A 589 -40.12 -1.72 30.77
C GLU A 589 -39.76 -2.32 29.40
N THR A 590 -38.96 -3.39 29.38
CA THR A 590 -38.34 -3.94 28.17
C THR A 590 -38.59 -5.46 28.11
N PRO A 591 -39.55 -5.95 27.30
CA PRO A 591 -39.60 -7.36 26.92
C PRO A 591 -38.29 -7.81 26.27
N GLY A 592 -38.02 -9.11 26.27
CA GLY A 592 -36.83 -9.68 25.62
C GLY A 592 -35.51 -9.14 26.17
N SER A 593 -35.37 -9.02 27.50
CA SER A 593 -34.22 -8.36 28.14
C SER A 593 -33.65 -9.12 29.34
N TYR A 594 -32.41 -8.80 29.73
CA TYR A 594 -31.75 -9.38 30.90
C TYR A 594 -30.91 -8.37 31.69
N TRP A 595 -30.76 -8.65 32.97
CA TRP A 595 -29.94 -7.94 33.94
C TRP A 595 -29.09 -8.94 34.72
N VAL A 596 -27.91 -8.53 35.14
CA VAL A 596 -26.92 -9.41 35.77
C VAL A 596 -26.55 -8.88 37.15
N GLU A 597 -26.58 -9.74 38.16
CA GLU A 597 -26.13 -9.36 39.51
C GLU A 597 -24.68 -8.85 39.51
N ALA A 598 -24.34 -8.02 40.51
CA ALA A 598 -23.01 -7.44 40.63
C ALA A 598 -21.88 -8.49 40.71
N ASN A 599 -22.18 -9.67 41.26
CA ASN A 599 -21.27 -10.82 41.41
C ASN A 599 -21.10 -11.65 40.12
N GLY A 600 -21.91 -11.42 39.08
CA GLY A 600 -21.94 -12.24 37.86
C GLY A 600 -22.28 -13.73 38.10
N GLN A 601 -23.12 -14.06 39.09
CA GLN A 601 -23.57 -15.43 39.39
C GLN A 601 -25.06 -15.68 39.12
N THR A 602 -25.89 -14.63 39.06
CA THR A 602 -27.32 -14.73 38.75
C THR A 602 -27.64 -13.84 37.56
N VAL A 603 -28.42 -14.37 36.62
CA VAL A 603 -28.96 -13.64 35.48
C VAL A 603 -30.48 -13.60 35.62
N HIS A 604 -31.03 -12.40 35.66
CA HIS A 604 -32.47 -12.15 35.70
C HIS A 604 -32.93 -11.71 34.31
N PHE A 605 -33.98 -12.30 33.77
CA PHE A 605 -34.40 -12.06 32.40
C PHE A 605 -35.91 -12.09 32.23
N ARG A 606 -36.39 -11.40 31.19
CA ARG A 606 -37.78 -11.34 30.77
C ARG A 606 -37.85 -11.77 29.31
N LEU A 607 -38.72 -12.73 29.02
CA LEU A 607 -38.99 -13.20 27.66
C LEU A 607 -39.84 -12.17 26.90
N GLU A 608 -39.80 -12.21 25.57
CA GLU A 608 -40.54 -11.28 24.71
C GLU A 608 -42.07 -11.44 24.86
N ASP A 609 -42.51 -12.66 25.17
CA ASP A 609 -43.91 -13.08 25.31
C ASP A 609 -44.38 -13.25 26.77
N ASP A 610 -43.52 -12.93 27.74
CA ASP A 610 -43.74 -13.18 29.18
C ASP A 610 -44.02 -14.67 29.54
N GLY A 611 -43.56 -15.60 28.69
CA GLY A 611 -43.77 -17.06 28.80
C GLY A 611 -42.99 -17.77 29.93
N ASP A 612 -42.93 -19.10 29.85
CA ASP A 612 -42.15 -19.96 30.76
C ASP A 612 -40.86 -20.42 30.07
N PRO A 613 -39.66 -20.14 30.60
CA PRO A 613 -38.39 -20.47 29.96
C PRO A 613 -38.17 -21.97 29.77
N ALA A 614 -38.92 -22.86 30.45
CA ALA A 614 -38.89 -24.29 30.19
C ALA A 614 -39.52 -24.67 28.82
N GLU A 615 -40.27 -23.76 28.19
CA GLU A 615 -40.83 -23.94 26.84
C GLU A 615 -39.89 -23.43 25.72
N HIS A 616 -38.74 -22.85 26.08
CA HIS A 616 -37.77 -22.23 25.15
C HIS A 616 -36.36 -22.81 25.30
N LEU A 617 -35.52 -22.64 24.27
CA LEU A 617 -34.09 -22.88 24.37
C LEU A 617 -33.38 -21.63 24.90
N ILE A 618 -33.07 -21.62 26.21
CA ILE A 618 -32.27 -20.56 26.83
C ILE A 618 -30.78 -20.92 26.79
N GLU A 619 -29.96 -20.05 26.21
CA GLU A 619 -28.51 -20.24 26.14
C GLU A 619 -27.74 -19.06 26.76
N LEU A 620 -26.67 -19.38 27.48
CA LEU A 620 -25.84 -18.42 28.22
C LEU A 620 -24.40 -18.55 27.76
N THR A 621 -23.76 -17.44 27.39
CA THR A 621 -22.35 -17.48 26.97
C THR A 621 -21.42 -17.75 28.15
N CYS A 622 -20.45 -18.64 27.99
CA CYS A 622 -19.52 -19.04 29.05
C CYS A 622 -18.04 -19.04 28.60
N ARG A 623 -17.74 -18.81 27.32
CA ARG A 623 -16.36 -18.82 26.76
C ARG A 623 -16.07 -17.53 26.00
N GLU A 624 -14.82 -17.09 26.02
CA GLU A 624 -14.40 -15.89 25.27
C GLU A 624 -14.40 -16.15 23.75
N GLN A 625 -13.99 -17.34 23.30
CA GLN A 625 -13.74 -17.68 21.90
C GLN A 625 -14.35 -19.06 21.55
N CYS A 626 -14.52 -19.35 20.26
CA CYS A 626 -14.95 -20.66 19.75
C CYS A 626 -13.77 -21.48 19.22
N PHE A 627 -12.85 -20.86 18.47
CA PHE A 627 -11.69 -21.54 17.88
C PHE A 627 -10.45 -20.63 17.93
N ALA A 628 -9.47 -20.95 18.77
CA ALA A 628 -8.22 -20.21 18.84
C ALA A 628 -7.14 -21.03 19.58
N PRO A 629 -5.86 -21.02 19.17
CA PRO A 629 -4.78 -21.66 19.92
C PRO A 629 -4.65 -21.18 21.37
N GLU A 630 -4.11 -22.01 22.25
CA GLU A 630 -3.73 -21.63 23.63
C GLU A 630 -2.27 -21.09 23.69
N VAL A 631 -1.47 -21.35 22.66
CA VAL A 631 -0.09 -20.85 22.50
C VAL A 631 0.02 -20.04 21.20
N PRO A 632 0.76 -18.91 21.20
CA PRO A 632 0.81 -18.04 20.04
C PRO A 632 1.66 -18.64 18.91
N PHE A 633 1.57 -18.04 17.72
CA PHE A 633 2.41 -18.35 16.55
C PHE A 633 2.21 -19.75 15.93
N LEU A 634 1.05 -20.40 16.15
CA LEU A 634 0.68 -21.55 15.33
C LEU A 634 0.32 -21.09 13.91
N SER A 635 0.84 -21.78 12.90
CA SER A 635 0.76 -21.35 11.50
C SER A 635 0.33 -22.49 10.58
N TYR A 636 -0.06 -22.17 9.34
CA TYR A 636 -0.52 -23.17 8.36
C TYR A 636 -1.72 -24.01 8.86
N ILE A 637 -2.69 -23.33 9.46
CA ILE A 637 -3.96 -23.92 9.91
C ILE A 637 -5.08 -23.47 8.96
N ARG A 638 -5.92 -24.42 8.54
CA ARG A 638 -7.13 -24.18 7.75
C ARG A 638 -8.36 -24.46 8.62
N VAL A 639 -9.32 -23.54 8.59
CA VAL A 639 -10.63 -23.68 9.24
C VAL A 639 -11.69 -23.48 8.15
N LYS A 640 -12.52 -24.50 7.91
CA LYS A 640 -13.45 -24.52 6.79
C LYS A 640 -14.88 -24.89 7.18
N GLY A 641 -15.86 -24.11 6.74
CA GLY A 641 -17.28 -24.50 6.79
C GLY A 641 -17.88 -24.56 8.19
N LEU A 642 -17.21 -23.97 9.19
CA LEU A 642 -17.63 -24.04 10.60
C LEU A 642 -18.41 -22.79 11.00
N THR A 643 -19.49 -22.98 11.75
CA THR A 643 -20.22 -21.87 12.40
C THR A 643 -19.69 -21.68 13.81
N CYS A 644 -19.06 -20.54 14.09
CA CYS A 644 -18.61 -20.13 15.42
C CYS A 644 -19.62 -19.16 16.03
N ALA A 645 -20.30 -19.59 17.10
CA ALA A 645 -21.49 -18.92 17.60
C ALA A 645 -21.43 -18.57 19.10
N HIS A 646 -22.08 -17.45 19.44
CA HIS A 646 -22.32 -16.97 20.81
C HIS A 646 -21.02 -16.68 21.60
N ALA A 647 -20.03 -16.05 20.96
CA ALA A 647 -18.73 -15.78 21.58
C ALA A 647 -18.75 -14.54 22.50
N ALA A 648 -18.38 -14.69 23.77
CA ALA A 648 -18.34 -13.58 24.74
C ALA A 648 -16.98 -12.84 24.70
N THR A 649 -16.56 -12.42 23.51
CA THR A 649 -15.32 -11.67 23.28
C THR A 649 -15.35 -10.28 23.93
N GLY A 650 -14.18 -9.73 24.28
CA GLY A 650 -14.07 -8.35 24.78
C GLY A 650 -14.08 -7.31 23.66
N ALA A 651 -14.35 -6.05 23.98
CA ALA A 651 -14.07 -4.96 23.07
C ALA A 651 -12.54 -4.77 22.97
N PRO A 652 -11.93 -4.76 21.77
CA PRO A 652 -10.47 -4.62 21.61
C PRO A 652 -9.96 -3.31 22.24
N VAL A 653 -8.73 -3.23 22.76
CA VAL A 653 -7.56 -4.13 22.64
C VAL A 653 -7.26 -4.87 23.98
N PRO A 654 -6.79 -6.15 24.01
CA PRO A 654 -6.47 -7.07 22.91
C PRO A 654 -7.62 -7.43 21.96
N GLN A 655 -7.27 -7.62 20.69
CA GLN A 655 -8.13 -8.17 19.64
C GLN A 655 -8.26 -9.69 19.84
N ARG A 656 -9.46 -10.17 20.21
CA ARG A 656 -9.74 -11.61 20.37
C ARG A 656 -11.08 -11.95 19.77
N GLY A 657 -11.06 -12.62 18.62
CA GLY A 657 -12.26 -13.03 17.90
C GLY A 657 -12.89 -14.32 18.40
N ALA A 658 -14.10 -14.61 17.92
CA ALA A 658 -14.71 -15.94 18.01
C ALA A 658 -13.83 -16.99 17.33
N ILE A 659 -13.20 -16.62 16.20
CA ILE A 659 -12.01 -17.30 15.65
C ILE A 659 -10.79 -16.40 15.93
N SER A 660 -9.62 -16.96 16.28
CA SER A 660 -8.39 -16.18 16.39
C SER A 660 -7.16 -16.96 15.97
N CYS A 661 -6.32 -16.36 15.13
CA CYS A 661 -5.03 -16.92 14.75
C CYS A 661 -4.01 -16.86 15.90
N TYR A 662 -4.27 -16.02 16.92
CA TYR A 662 -3.43 -15.85 18.10
C TYR A 662 -1.96 -15.61 17.72
N ARG A 663 -1.73 -14.54 16.95
CA ARG A 663 -0.41 -14.13 16.44
C ARG A 663 0.23 -15.12 15.45
N GLY A 664 -0.53 -16.11 14.97
CA GLY A 664 -0.15 -17.03 13.89
C GLY A 664 -0.04 -16.38 12.50
N HIS A 665 0.49 -17.12 11.53
CA HIS A 665 0.57 -16.69 10.13
C HIS A 665 0.17 -17.79 9.14
N HIS A 666 -0.12 -17.41 7.90
CA HIS A 666 -0.51 -18.32 6.81
C HIS A 666 -1.72 -19.21 7.20
N TRP A 667 -2.72 -18.60 7.84
CA TRP A 667 -4.01 -19.25 8.10
C TRP A 667 -4.92 -19.15 6.87
N ILE A 668 -5.82 -20.13 6.70
CA ILE A 668 -6.94 -20.06 5.77
C ILE A 668 -8.22 -20.20 6.57
N ILE A 669 -9.04 -19.17 6.63
CA ILE A 669 -10.38 -19.19 7.22
C ILE A 669 -11.36 -19.04 6.06
N GLU A 670 -12.06 -20.10 5.71
CA GLU A 670 -12.89 -20.12 4.51
C GLU A 670 -14.27 -20.74 4.70
N ASP A 671 -15.27 -20.19 4.02
CA ASP A 671 -16.66 -20.66 4.07
C ASP A 671 -17.23 -20.74 5.51
N CYS A 672 -16.64 -20.00 6.47
CA CYS A 672 -16.98 -20.03 7.89
C CYS A 672 -18.03 -18.96 8.25
N LYS A 673 -18.83 -19.23 9.27
CA LYS A 673 -19.85 -18.30 9.76
C LYS A 673 -19.55 -17.85 11.19
N ILE A 674 -19.66 -16.55 11.45
CA ILE A 674 -19.66 -15.96 12.79
C ILE A 674 -21.09 -15.55 13.11
N ASP A 675 -21.67 -16.16 14.15
CA ASP A 675 -23.07 -15.99 14.54
C ASP A 675 -23.16 -15.48 16.00
N TRP A 676 -23.26 -14.15 16.14
CA TRP A 676 -23.15 -13.41 17.40
C TRP A 676 -21.80 -13.52 18.11
N SER A 677 -21.05 -12.41 18.08
CA SER A 677 -19.87 -12.19 18.92
C SER A 677 -19.98 -10.85 19.65
N ASN A 678 -19.73 -10.85 20.97
CA ASN A 678 -19.93 -9.67 21.81
C ASN A 678 -18.98 -8.50 21.48
N GLY A 679 -17.81 -8.77 20.89
CA GLY A 679 -16.74 -7.82 20.59
C GLY A 679 -16.13 -8.01 19.19
N VAL A 680 -15.28 -9.03 19.00
CA VAL A 680 -14.57 -9.28 17.73
C VAL A 680 -15.02 -10.58 17.07
N GLY A 681 -15.13 -10.61 15.74
CA GLY A 681 -15.50 -11.80 14.97
C GLY A 681 -14.31 -12.72 14.72
N ILE A 682 -13.31 -12.21 13.99
CA ILE A 682 -12.08 -12.92 13.63
C ILE A 682 -10.87 -12.06 14.03
N ASP A 683 -9.88 -12.65 14.71
CA ASP A 683 -8.55 -12.07 14.91
C ASP A 683 -7.51 -12.75 13.99
N ILE A 684 -6.66 -11.93 13.38
CA ILE A 684 -5.54 -12.34 12.51
C ILE A 684 -4.20 -11.67 12.85
N GLY A 685 -4.12 -10.96 13.98
CA GLY A 685 -3.02 -10.04 14.27
C GLY A 685 -2.16 -10.39 15.48
N ASN A 686 -1.36 -9.41 15.89
CA ASN A 686 -0.53 -9.44 17.10
C ASN A 686 -1.34 -9.29 18.41
N GLU A 687 -2.68 -9.30 18.36
CA GLU A 687 -3.67 -8.93 19.38
C GLU A 687 -3.55 -7.51 19.97
N CYS A 688 -2.36 -7.09 20.41
CA CYS A 688 -2.17 -5.96 21.32
C CYS A 688 -0.83 -5.23 21.16
N TRP A 689 -0.89 -3.89 21.21
CA TRP A 689 0.26 -2.97 21.16
C TRP A 689 1.31 -3.21 22.27
N HIS A 690 0.92 -3.87 23.36
CA HIS A 690 1.77 -4.14 24.51
C HIS A 690 2.55 -5.46 24.39
N HIS A 691 2.27 -6.30 23.38
CA HIS A 691 3.13 -7.44 23.08
C HIS A 691 4.41 -6.97 22.36
N THR A 692 5.55 -7.51 22.78
CA THR A 692 6.81 -7.30 22.05
C THR A 692 6.66 -7.81 20.63
N TYR A 693 6.81 -6.89 19.67
CA TYR A 693 6.94 -7.16 18.26
C TYR A 693 8.42 -7.31 17.93
N ASP A 694 8.79 -8.46 17.36
CA ASP A 694 10.13 -8.70 16.80
C ASP A 694 10.03 -8.45 15.29
N PRO A 695 10.89 -7.61 14.67
CA PRO A 695 10.85 -7.37 13.23
C PRO A 695 10.95 -8.64 12.36
N ASP A 696 11.57 -9.71 12.86
CA ASP A 696 11.68 -10.99 12.15
C ASP A 696 10.45 -11.90 12.37
N GLN A 697 9.48 -11.50 13.19
CA GLN A 697 8.27 -12.28 13.48
C GLN A 697 7.21 -12.10 12.39
N VAL A 698 6.95 -13.17 11.64
CA VAL A 698 5.87 -13.21 10.64
C VAL A 698 4.51 -13.23 11.36
N ILE A 699 3.62 -12.31 10.96
CA ILE A 699 2.21 -12.19 11.39
C ILE A 699 1.38 -11.86 10.14
N GLY A 700 0.18 -12.45 10.01
CA GLY A 700 -0.64 -12.29 8.80
C GLY A 700 -0.35 -13.34 7.74
N HIS A 701 -0.25 -12.93 6.47
CA HIS A 701 -0.43 -13.81 5.30
C HIS A 701 -1.75 -14.59 5.34
N THR A 702 -2.76 -14.10 6.08
CA THR A 702 -4.00 -14.84 6.31
C THR A 702 -4.94 -14.66 5.13
N VAL A 703 -5.53 -15.77 4.68
CA VAL A 703 -6.63 -15.80 3.72
C VAL A 703 -7.94 -15.89 4.49
N ILE A 704 -8.84 -14.94 4.28
CA ILE A 704 -10.23 -14.98 4.77
C ILE A 704 -11.15 -14.91 3.57
N ARG A 705 -11.91 -15.98 3.29
CA ARG A 705 -12.79 -15.99 2.11
C ARG A 705 -14.13 -16.68 2.25
N GLY A 706 -15.15 -16.13 1.59
CA GLY A 706 -16.49 -16.70 1.56
C GLY A 706 -17.19 -16.77 2.93
N CYS A 707 -16.68 -16.06 3.93
CA CYS A 707 -17.21 -16.11 5.30
C CYS A 707 -18.45 -15.21 5.46
N GLU A 708 -19.41 -15.65 6.27
CA GLU A 708 -20.54 -14.85 6.75
C GLU A 708 -20.23 -14.33 8.16
N ILE A 709 -20.00 -13.04 8.31
CA ILE A 709 -19.61 -12.41 9.59
C ILE A 709 -20.75 -11.52 10.05
N LYS A 710 -21.56 -12.03 11.00
CA LYS A 710 -22.83 -11.42 11.36
C LYS A 710 -22.93 -11.07 12.85
N ASP A 711 -23.54 -9.91 13.12
CA ASP A 711 -23.91 -9.43 14.45
C ASP A 711 -22.72 -9.44 15.44
N VAL A 712 -21.61 -8.83 15.00
CA VAL A 712 -20.37 -8.68 15.77
C VAL A 712 -20.34 -7.32 16.47
N GLY A 713 -20.14 -7.30 17.80
CA GLY A 713 -20.39 -6.12 18.62
C GLY A 713 -19.53 -4.90 18.32
N VAL A 714 -18.26 -5.08 17.97
CA VAL A 714 -17.29 -3.99 17.73
C VAL A 714 -16.58 -4.13 16.39
N CYS A 715 -15.91 -5.26 16.13
CA CYS A 715 -15.08 -5.40 14.93
C CYS A 715 -15.17 -6.78 14.26
N GLY A 716 -15.57 -6.83 12.99
CA GLY A 716 -15.82 -8.07 12.26
C GLY A 716 -14.54 -8.89 12.05
N ILE A 717 -13.55 -8.28 11.41
CA ILE A 717 -12.19 -8.82 11.25
C ILE A 717 -11.19 -7.82 11.82
N ALA A 718 -10.41 -8.23 12.82
CA ALA A 718 -9.40 -7.40 13.47
C ALA A 718 -7.98 -7.93 13.21
N GLY A 719 -7.06 -7.05 12.82
CA GLY A 719 -5.65 -7.39 12.63
C GLY A 719 -4.71 -6.26 13.02
N MET A 720 -3.68 -6.55 13.81
CA MET A 720 -2.61 -5.62 14.17
C MET A 720 -1.26 -6.18 13.69
N PHE A 721 -0.50 -5.40 12.94
CA PHE A 721 0.75 -5.82 12.27
C PHE A 721 0.56 -7.03 11.32
N ALA A 722 -0.60 -7.16 10.70
CA ALA A 722 -0.91 -8.28 9.81
C ALA A 722 -0.73 -7.82 8.35
N THR A 723 0.25 -8.39 7.64
CA THR A 723 0.58 -8.04 6.25
C THR A 723 0.18 -9.15 5.28
N ASP A 724 0.29 -8.86 3.97
CA ASP A 724 0.12 -9.83 2.88
C ASP A 724 -1.22 -10.57 2.93
N LEU A 725 -2.28 -9.84 3.32
CA LEU A 725 -3.61 -10.38 3.57
C LEU A 725 -4.42 -10.54 2.28
N LEU A 726 -5.13 -11.65 2.16
CA LEU A 726 -6.19 -11.84 1.17
C LEU A 726 -7.53 -11.91 1.89
N ILE A 727 -8.33 -10.85 1.77
CA ILE A 727 -9.68 -10.82 2.35
C ILE A 727 -10.66 -10.69 1.18
N GLU A 728 -11.31 -11.80 0.80
CA GLU A 728 -12.15 -11.84 -0.41
C GLU A 728 -13.49 -12.54 -0.28
N ASP A 729 -14.49 -12.11 -1.05
CA ASP A 729 -15.80 -12.76 -1.16
C ASP A 729 -16.62 -12.92 0.15
N ASN A 730 -16.25 -12.21 1.23
CA ASN A 730 -16.94 -12.29 2.52
C ASN A 730 -18.20 -11.41 2.54
N HIS A 731 -19.19 -11.78 3.38
CA HIS A 731 -20.34 -10.93 3.70
C HIS A 731 -20.29 -10.52 5.17
N ILE A 732 -20.28 -9.21 5.44
CA ILE A 732 -20.18 -8.64 6.77
C ILE A 732 -21.44 -7.81 7.05
N GLU A 733 -22.28 -8.27 7.99
CA GLU A 733 -23.57 -7.65 8.34
C GLU A 733 -23.66 -7.33 9.84
N GLY A 734 -24.27 -6.19 10.19
CA GLY A 734 -24.65 -5.88 11.58
C GLY A 734 -23.47 -5.61 12.53
N THR A 735 -22.26 -5.43 12.01
CA THR A 735 -21.07 -5.17 12.83
C THR A 735 -21.13 -3.78 13.47
N GLY A 736 -20.77 -3.68 14.74
CA GLY A 736 -20.76 -2.43 15.53
C GLY A 736 -21.97 -2.24 16.46
N TRP A 737 -22.84 -3.24 16.61
CA TRP A 737 -24.09 -3.13 17.39
C TRP A 737 -23.92 -2.70 18.86
N GLN A 738 -22.74 -2.88 19.47
CA GLN A 738 -22.45 -2.39 20.83
C GLN A 738 -22.29 -0.86 20.90
N LYS A 739 -22.24 -0.14 19.77
CA LYS A 739 -22.09 1.33 19.75
C LYS A 739 -20.83 1.79 20.52
N MET A 740 -19.70 1.13 20.23
CA MET A 740 -18.42 1.33 20.93
C MET A 740 -17.39 2.08 20.07
N GLU A 741 -17.84 2.94 19.16
CA GLU A 741 -17.00 3.63 18.17
C GLU A 741 -15.97 4.60 18.77
N LEU A 742 -16.16 5.05 20.01
CA LEU A 742 -15.19 5.88 20.75
C LEU A 742 -14.10 5.06 21.47
N SER A 743 -14.15 3.73 21.38
CA SER A 743 -12.95 2.90 21.62
C SER A 743 -11.88 3.11 20.56
N TRP A 744 -12.25 3.66 19.39
CA TRP A 744 -11.42 3.77 18.19
C TRP A 744 -11.01 2.42 17.60
N GLU A 745 -11.81 1.37 17.78
CA GLU A 745 -11.56 0.03 17.25
C GLU A 745 -12.76 -0.60 16.50
N ALA A 746 -13.83 0.17 16.23
CA ALA A 746 -15.05 -0.34 15.62
C ALA A 746 -14.99 -0.31 14.08
N GLY A 747 -15.08 -1.47 13.43
CA GLY A 747 -15.08 -1.58 11.97
C GLY A 747 -15.54 -2.95 11.45
N GLY A 748 -16.14 -3.02 10.26
CA GLY A 748 -16.41 -4.30 9.57
C GLY A 748 -15.13 -5.10 9.39
N ILE A 749 -14.09 -4.42 8.89
CA ILE A 749 -12.68 -4.82 8.98
C ILE A 749 -11.92 -3.67 9.65
N LYS A 750 -11.06 -3.96 10.64
CA LYS A 750 -10.03 -3.02 11.11
C LYS A 750 -8.65 -3.67 11.11
N VAL A 751 -7.75 -3.13 10.29
CA VAL A 751 -6.35 -3.54 10.20
C VAL A 751 -5.38 -2.42 10.57
N HIS A 752 -4.20 -2.79 11.07
CA HIS A 752 -3.13 -1.85 11.40
C HIS A 752 -1.80 -2.27 10.80
N ASN A 753 -1.06 -1.31 10.26
CA ASN A 753 0.19 -1.57 9.54
C ASN A 753 0.01 -2.62 8.43
N SER A 754 -1.11 -2.53 7.70
CA SER A 754 -1.41 -3.41 6.58
C SER A 754 -0.49 -3.09 5.42
N VAL A 755 0.29 -4.07 4.97
CA VAL A 755 1.18 -3.93 3.81
C VAL A 755 0.88 -5.05 2.82
N ASN A 756 1.03 -4.77 1.52
CA ASN A 756 0.87 -5.74 0.41
C ASN A 756 -0.47 -6.48 0.35
N SER A 757 -1.56 -5.93 0.89
CA SER A 757 -2.81 -6.67 1.07
C SER A 757 -3.86 -6.42 -0.02
N LEU A 758 -4.61 -7.46 -0.36
CA LEU A 758 -5.68 -7.44 -1.37
C LEU A 758 -7.04 -7.71 -0.70
N ILE A 759 -7.88 -6.67 -0.65
CA ILE A 759 -9.22 -6.70 -0.05
C ILE A 759 -10.25 -6.56 -1.17
N ARG A 760 -10.93 -7.64 -1.56
CA ARG A 760 -11.74 -7.63 -2.78
C ARG A 760 -13.05 -8.40 -2.75
N ARG A 761 -14.06 -7.93 -3.49
CA ARG A 761 -15.36 -8.61 -3.64
C ARG A 761 -16.09 -8.90 -2.32
N ASN A 762 -15.75 -8.19 -1.24
CA ASN A 762 -16.47 -8.29 0.02
C ASN A 762 -17.74 -7.44 -0.04
N ILE A 763 -18.78 -7.88 0.66
CA ILE A 763 -20.05 -7.18 0.80
C ILE A 763 -20.19 -6.74 2.24
N PHE A 764 -20.38 -5.44 2.45
CA PHE A 764 -20.71 -4.86 3.74
C PHE A 764 -22.11 -4.29 3.69
N THR A 765 -22.93 -4.62 4.69
CA THR A 765 -24.31 -4.15 4.82
C THR A 765 -24.63 -3.83 6.26
N LYS A 766 -25.24 -2.67 6.56
CA LYS A 766 -25.77 -2.35 7.90
C LYS A 766 -24.71 -2.39 9.01
N THR A 767 -23.49 -1.94 8.73
CA THR A 767 -22.53 -1.60 9.79
C THR A 767 -23.09 -0.44 10.60
N PHE A 768 -22.98 -0.55 11.93
CA PHE A 768 -23.66 0.34 12.85
C PHE A 768 -22.63 1.10 13.69
N ARG A 769 -22.46 2.40 13.45
CA ARG A 769 -21.41 3.26 14.04
C ARG A 769 -19.97 2.75 13.88
N ALA A 770 -19.77 1.71 13.08
CA ALA A 770 -18.49 1.13 12.73
C ALA A 770 -18.21 1.44 11.27
N ASP A 771 -16.97 1.80 10.94
CA ASP A 771 -16.61 2.01 9.54
C ASP A 771 -16.65 0.66 8.80
N HIS A 772 -16.89 0.62 7.48
CA HIS A 772 -16.92 -0.67 6.78
C HIS A 772 -15.51 -1.28 6.77
N LEU A 773 -14.52 -0.47 6.41
CA LEU A 773 -13.10 -0.82 6.44
C LEU A 773 -12.29 0.32 7.06
N TRP A 774 -11.52 0.02 8.09
CA TRP A 774 -10.58 0.96 8.70
C TRP A 774 -9.15 0.39 8.64
N MET A 775 -8.23 1.18 8.07
CA MET A 775 -6.81 0.89 8.01
C MET A 775 -6.05 1.97 8.79
N ASP A 776 -5.45 1.65 9.94
CA ASP A 776 -4.76 2.61 10.81
C ASP A 776 -3.24 2.37 10.88
N VAL A 777 -2.46 3.42 10.68
CA VAL A 777 -0.99 3.47 10.72
C VAL A 777 -0.30 2.75 9.57
N GLY A 778 0.54 3.49 8.84
CA GLY A 778 1.59 2.92 7.99
C GLY A 778 1.07 1.83 7.05
N ASN A 779 -0.07 2.10 6.40
CA ASN A 779 -0.65 1.18 5.45
C ASN A 779 -0.09 1.50 4.07
N GLU A 780 0.51 0.52 3.41
CA GLU A 780 1.24 0.72 2.16
C GLU A 780 0.97 -0.41 1.18
N ASN A 781 0.88 -0.09 -0.11
CA ASN A 781 0.77 -1.07 -1.18
C ASN A 781 -0.45 -2.01 -1.07
N ASN A 782 -1.57 -1.50 -0.53
CA ASN A 782 -2.82 -2.25 -0.43
C ASN A 782 -3.76 -1.90 -1.57
N ARG A 783 -4.56 -2.88 -2.01
CA ARG A 783 -5.64 -2.68 -2.99
C ARG A 783 -6.99 -3.13 -2.44
N ILE A 784 -7.95 -2.20 -2.49
CA ILE A 784 -9.32 -2.36 -2.05
C ILE A 784 -10.20 -2.31 -3.30
N THR A 785 -10.64 -3.46 -3.82
CA THR A 785 -11.25 -3.53 -5.17
C THR A 785 -12.54 -4.34 -5.28
N ARG A 786 -13.53 -3.84 -6.04
CA ARG A 786 -14.83 -4.50 -6.28
C ARG A 786 -15.65 -4.85 -5.03
N ASN A 787 -15.45 -4.14 -3.93
CA ASN A 787 -16.25 -4.32 -2.71
C ASN A 787 -17.56 -3.53 -2.80
N LEU A 788 -18.58 -3.99 -2.07
CA LEU A 788 -19.84 -3.27 -1.86
C LEU A 788 -19.87 -2.70 -0.44
N PHE A 789 -19.93 -1.38 -0.33
CA PHE A 789 -19.99 -0.63 0.93
C PHE A 789 -21.38 -0.02 1.08
N LEU A 790 -22.33 -0.79 1.63
CA LEU A 790 -23.75 -0.46 1.62
C LEU A 790 -24.29 -0.20 3.03
N ASP A 791 -25.23 0.74 3.12
CA ASP A 791 -26.06 1.02 4.29
C ASP A 791 -25.23 1.21 5.58
N GLY A 792 -24.44 2.29 5.60
CA GLY A 792 -23.65 2.67 6.77
C GLY A 792 -24.45 3.47 7.78
N LEU A 793 -24.94 2.80 8.83
CA LEU A 793 -25.93 3.30 9.77
C LEU A 793 -25.28 4.03 10.95
N GLU A 794 -25.67 5.29 11.19
CA GLU A 794 -25.00 6.17 12.17
C GLU A 794 -23.44 6.15 12.02
N GLN A 795 -22.95 5.92 10.80
CA GLN A 795 -21.54 5.66 10.50
C GLN A 795 -20.85 6.92 9.97
N ARG A 796 -19.62 7.19 10.42
CA ARG A 796 -18.89 8.41 10.03
C ARG A 796 -18.31 8.31 8.61
N GLU A 797 -17.65 7.20 8.30
CA GLU A 797 -17.01 6.97 7.01
C GLU A 797 -17.10 5.50 6.57
N ALA A 798 -17.22 5.22 5.27
CA ALA A 798 -17.23 3.86 4.75
C ALA A 798 -15.83 3.24 4.77
N ILE A 799 -14.86 3.91 4.17
CA ILE A 799 -13.43 3.62 4.35
C ILE A 799 -12.78 4.73 5.17
N PHE A 800 -12.08 4.35 6.24
CA PHE A 800 -11.18 5.21 6.99
C PHE A 800 -9.72 4.76 6.81
N ILE A 801 -8.86 5.61 6.22
CA ILE A 801 -7.41 5.36 6.19
C ILE A 801 -6.68 6.42 7.01
N GLU A 802 -6.08 5.99 8.12
CA GLU A 802 -5.43 6.83 9.10
C GLU A 802 -3.89 6.68 9.03
N CYS A 803 -3.18 7.78 9.21
CA CYS A 803 -1.73 7.80 9.49
C CYS A 803 -0.87 7.03 8.48
N SER A 804 -1.18 7.13 7.20
CA SER A 804 -0.50 6.40 6.12
C SER A 804 0.22 7.40 5.21
N ARG A 805 1.54 7.56 5.43
CA ARG A 805 2.36 8.56 4.73
C ARG A 805 2.97 7.99 3.45
N ASP A 806 3.55 6.81 3.52
CA ASP A 806 4.39 6.26 2.45
C ASP A 806 3.62 5.20 1.64
N GLY A 807 4.21 4.73 0.54
CA GLY A 807 3.52 3.87 -0.44
C GLY A 807 2.32 4.54 -1.13
N ILE A 808 1.53 3.72 -1.83
CA ILE A 808 0.22 4.06 -2.40
C ILE A 808 -0.80 3.06 -1.86
N ASN A 809 -2.03 3.52 -1.57
CA ASN A 809 -3.18 2.64 -1.35
C ASN A 809 -4.21 2.92 -2.45
N LEU A 810 -4.66 1.87 -3.14
CA LEU A 810 -5.60 1.98 -4.26
C LEU A 810 -6.98 1.47 -3.85
N ILE A 811 -7.98 2.33 -4.00
CA ILE A 811 -9.40 2.03 -3.83
C ILE A 811 -10.03 2.08 -5.22
N ASP A 812 -10.22 0.93 -5.87
CA ASP A 812 -10.72 0.88 -7.26
C ASP A 812 -11.96 0.03 -7.52
N ASN A 813 -12.81 0.49 -8.44
CA ASN A 813 -13.99 -0.26 -8.91
C ASN A 813 -14.94 -0.72 -7.77
N ASN A 814 -15.01 -0.03 -6.63
CA ASN A 814 -15.95 -0.33 -5.54
C ASN A 814 -17.27 0.44 -5.73
N ILE A 815 -18.31 0.02 -5.00
CA ILE A 815 -19.60 0.71 -4.93
C ILE A 815 -19.89 1.11 -3.48
N PHE A 816 -20.12 2.40 -3.25
CA PHE A 816 -20.50 2.98 -1.96
C PHE A 816 -21.91 3.54 -2.06
N TRP A 817 -22.78 3.18 -1.11
CA TRP A 817 -24.17 3.63 -1.12
C TRP A 817 -24.75 3.78 0.29
N ASN A 818 -25.49 4.87 0.52
CA ASN A 818 -26.12 5.22 1.80
C ASN A 818 -25.12 5.27 2.98
N VAL A 819 -24.29 6.32 3.05
CA VAL A 819 -23.43 6.59 4.23
C VAL A 819 -24.05 7.72 5.05
N GLU A 820 -24.71 7.38 6.15
CA GLU A 820 -25.66 8.28 6.83
C GLU A 820 -25.04 9.40 7.66
N GLY A 821 -23.77 9.28 8.06
CA GLY A 821 -23.18 10.14 9.08
C GLY A 821 -23.72 9.82 10.48
N ARG A 822 -22.97 10.20 11.52
CA ARG A 822 -23.16 9.65 12.87
C ARG A 822 -24.34 10.21 13.66
N PHE A 823 -24.60 11.52 13.58
CA PHE A 823 -25.67 12.15 14.36
C PHE A 823 -26.37 13.26 13.57
N ARG A 824 -27.71 13.31 13.63
CA ARG A 824 -28.49 14.47 13.19
C ARG A 824 -28.85 15.33 14.40
N PRO A 825 -28.52 16.63 14.45
CA PRO A 825 -28.88 17.49 15.58
C PRO A 825 -30.38 17.52 15.88
N GLU A 826 -31.22 17.37 14.85
CA GLU A 826 -32.67 17.30 14.94
C GLU A 826 -33.22 16.03 15.60
N ASP A 827 -32.46 14.93 15.62
CA ASP A 827 -32.87 13.64 16.20
C ASP A 827 -32.50 13.50 17.69
N VAL A 828 -31.81 14.50 18.26
CA VAL A 828 -31.39 14.50 19.67
C VAL A 828 -32.55 15.01 20.57
N PRO A 829 -33.12 14.18 21.47
CA PRO A 829 -34.25 14.61 22.29
C PRO A 829 -33.91 15.76 23.25
N ALA A 830 -34.77 16.80 23.28
CA ALA A 830 -34.61 17.95 24.17
C ALA A 830 -35.27 17.69 25.54
N GLU A 831 -34.48 17.33 26.55
CA GLU A 831 -34.98 17.11 27.92
C GLU A 831 -34.53 18.18 28.94
N PRO A 832 -35.44 18.74 29.75
CA PRO A 832 -35.10 19.64 30.85
C PRO A 832 -34.75 18.86 32.14
N GLY A 833 -33.54 19.05 32.66
CA GLY A 833 -33.17 18.65 34.03
C GLY A 833 -32.18 17.48 34.16
N SER A 834 -31.78 16.84 33.06
CA SER A 834 -30.69 15.85 33.04
C SER A 834 -29.31 16.52 32.92
N THR A 835 -28.28 15.96 33.55
CA THR A 835 -26.91 16.51 33.60
C THR A 835 -26.09 16.30 32.32
N GLY A 836 -26.71 16.40 31.14
CA GLY A 836 -26.02 16.40 29.85
C GLY A 836 -25.73 15.03 29.21
N TRP A 837 -26.53 14.01 29.51
CA TRP A 837 -26.25 12.58 29.23
C TRP A 837 -26.01 12.17 27.76
N TYR A 838 -26.18 13.05 26.76
CA TYR A 838 -26.00 12.71 25.33
C TYR A 838 -25.31 13.79 24.48
N LYS A 839 -24.56 14.74 25.06
CA LYS A 839 -23.93 15.83 24.28
C LYS A 839 -22.69 15.44 23.48
N MET A 840 -22.86 14.45 22.62
CA MET A 840 -22.13 14.30 21.36
C MET A 840 -22.64 15.34 20.35
N GLU A 841 -22.47 16.63 20.67
CA GLU A 841 -22.69 17.68 19.67
C GLU A 841 -21.68 17.47 18.52
N GLU A 842 -22.16 17.26 17.29
CA GLU A 842 -21.36 17.57 16.11
C GLU A 842 -20.98 19.06 16.21
N LYS A 843 -19.74 19.32 16.68
CA LYS A 843 -19.01 20.54 16.25
C LYS A 843 -19.22 20.60 14.76
N GLY A 844 -19.71 21.72 14.21
CA GLY A 844 -20.46 21.83 12.93
C GLY A 844 -19.85 21.36 11.60
N VAL A 845 -18.92 20.41 11.64
CA VAL A 845 -18.45 19.53 10.58
C VAL A 845 -19.45 18.37 10.42
N VAL A 846 -20.15 18.31 9.29
CA VAL A 846 -20.99 17.18 8.91
C VAL A 846 -20.10 16.03 8.42
N ASN A 847 -20.38 14.80 8.84
CA ASN A 847 -19.72 13.56 8.39
C ASN A 847 -20.68 12.66 7.59
N GLY A 848 -20.26 11.42 7.31
CA GLY A 848 -20.86 10.54 6.31
C GLY A 848 -20.06 10.63 5.01
N TYR A 849 -18.87 10.03 5.00
CA TYR A 849 -17.94 10.01 3.86
C TYR A 849 -17.84 8.62 3.22
N ALA A 850 -17.70 8.49 1.90
CA ALA A 850 -17.33 7.18 1.32
C ALA A 850 -15.86 6.85 1.59
N VAL A 851 -14.95 7.80 1.35
CA VAL A 851 -13.53 7.65 1.65
C VAL A 851 -13.06 8.83 2.49
N TYR A 852 -12.57 8.52 3.69
CA TYR A 852 -11.98 9.49 4.62
C TYR A 852 -10.52 9.15 4.92
N GLY A 853 -9.64 10.16 4.83
CA GLY A 853 -8.24 10.04 5.20
C GLY A 853 -7.82 11.03 6.29
N GLU A 854 -7.15 10.55 7.35
CA GLU A 854 -6.65 11.40 8.44
C GLU A 854 -5.12 11.31 8.58
N GLY A 855 -4.43 12.38 8.17
CA GLY A 855 -2.97 12.38 8.13
C GLY A 855 -2.44 11.30 7.17
N THR A 856 -3.07 11.19 6.00
CA THR A 856 -2.77 10.19 4.97
C THR A 856 -2.42 10.90 3.66
N ASP A 857 -1.32 10.50 3.03
CA ASP A 857 -0.86 10.94 1.69
C ASP A 857 -1.14 9.82 0.66
N ARG A 858 -1.00 10.11 -0.65
CA ARG A 858 -0.95 9.10 -1.75
C ARG A 858 -2.12 8.10 -1.78
N LEU A 859 -3.31 8.57 -1.44
CA LEU A 859 -4.55 7.79 -1.51
C LEU A 859 -5.17 7.91 -2.90
N HIS A 860 -5.24 6.79 -3.63
CA HIS A 860 -5.76 6.76 -4.99
C HIS A 860 -7.16 6.14 -5.01
N VAL A 861 -8.14 6.87 -5.55
CA VAL A 861 -9.56 6.49 -5.58
C VAL A 861 -10.01 6.51 -7.04
N VAL A 862 -10.19 5.34 -7.63
CA VAL A 862 -10.25 5.18 -9.09
C VAL A 862 -11.47 4.37 -9.54
N ASN A 863 -12.23 4.83 -10.54
CA ASN A 863 -13.35 4.08 -11.12
C ASN A 863 -14.47 3.66 -10.12
N ASN A 864 -14.64 4.31 -8.96
CA ASN A 864 -15.68 3.90 -8.00
C ASN A 864 -17.05 4.51 -8.35
N LEU A 865 -18.13 3.87 -7.90
CA LEU A 865 -19.45 4.50 -7.78
C LEU A 865 -19.63 4.95 -6.33
N ILE A 866 -19.82 6.24 -6.11
CA ILE A 866 -19.92 6.84 -4.78
C ILE A 866 -21.23 7.62 -4.68
N GLY A 867 -22.22 7.05 -3.99
CA GLY A 867 -23.57 7.60 -3.92
C GLY A 867 -24.12 7.82 -2.52
N ARG A 868 -24.98 8.83 -2.36
CA ARG A 868 -25.77 9.09 -1.14
C ARG A 868 -24.93 9.12 0.15
N CYS A 869 -23.79 9.81 0.10
CA CYS A 869 -22.99 10.12 1.29
C CYS A 869 -23.49 11.43 1.89
N ARG A 870 -23.82 11.45 3.20
CA ARG A 870 -24.38 12.64 3.86
C ARG A 870 -23.47 13.88 3.73
N SER A 871 -22.15 13.71 3.83
CA SER A 871 -21.20 14.81 3.64
C SER A 871 -20.55 14.74 2.26
N ALA A 872 -19.57 13.86 2.04
CA ALA A 872 -18.80 13.88 0.81
C ALA A 872 -18.36 12.51 0.31
N GLY A 873 -18.16 12.37 -0.99
CA GLY A 873 -17.58 11.14 -1.54
C GLY A 873 -16.14 10.93 -1.07
N TYR A 874 -15.30 11.96 -1.20
CA TYR A 874 -13.92 11.95 -0.73
C TYR A 874 -13.62 13.14 0.18
N PHE A 875 -12.97 12.88 1.32
CA PHE A 875 -12.39 13.90 2.19
C PHE A 875 -11.08 13.42 2.80
N VAL A 876 -10.05 14.27 2.78
CA VAL A 876 -8.79 14.00 3.49
C VAL A 876 -8.35 15.24 4.26
N LYS A 877 -7.81 15.07 5.48
CA LYS A 877 -7.30 16.19 6.30
C LYS A 877 -5.89 15.95 6.84
N PRO A 878 -4.99 16.95 6.78
CA PRO A 878 -3.67 16.87 7.40
C PRO A 878 -3.77 16.96 8.92
N VAL A 879 -2.89 16.26 9.64
CA VAL A 879 -2.83 16.28 11.11
C VAL A 879 -1.44 16.70 11.60
N ALA A 880 -1.28 18.01 11.81
CA ALA A 880 0.01 18.65 12.07
C ALA A 880 0.82 18.01 13.23
N PHE A 881 0.16 17.60 14.32
CA PHE A 881 0.85 17.01 15.47
C PHE A 881 1.36 15.57 15.23
N ARG A 882 0.88 14.89 14.18
CA ARG A 882 1.34 13.55 13.78
C ARG A 882 2.48 13.59 12.76
N ILE A 883 2.62 14.71 12.04
CA ILE A 883 3.73 14.97 11.12
C ILE A 883 5.05 15.17 11.89
N ALA A 884 5.00 15.89 13.02
CA ALA A 884 6.16 16.11 13.89
C ALA A 884 6.39 14.93 14.86
N GLY A 885 7.64 14.61 15.17
CA GLY A 885 8.00 13.54 16.11
C GLY A 885 8.28 12.22 15.41
N ASN A 886 7.31 11.30 15.42
CA ASN A 886 7.50 9.90 14.98
C ASN A 886 7.23 9.68 13.47
N GLY A 887 6.93 10.71 12.69
CA GLY A 887 6.69 10.59 11.24
C GLY A 887 5.39 9.88 10.81
N ARG A 888 4.54 9.45 11.77
CA ARG A 888 3.28 8.70 11.54
C ARG A 888 2.24 9.46 10.70
N GLY A 889 2.28 10.78 10.64
CA GLY A 889 1.31 11.59 9.90
C GLY A 889 1.80 12.03 8.52
N GLY A 890 1.00 11.76 7.50
CA GLY A 890 1.05 12.40 6.19
C GLY A 890 0.47 13.82 6.18
N THR A 891 0.68 14.50 5.06
CA THR A 891 0.32 15.91 4.82
C THR A 891 -0.94 16.11 3.98
N SER A 892 -1.57 15.02 3.55
CA SER A 892 -2.75 14.97 2.70
C SER A 892 -2.57 15.57 1.31
N ARG A 893 -1.47 15.16 0.68
CA ARG A 893 -1.10 15.43 -0.73
C ARG A 893 -1.05 14.15 -1.55
N GLU A 894 -0.82 14.33 -2.85
CA GLU A 894 -0.58 13.27 -3.85
C GLU A 894 -1.75 12.27 -3.96
N ALA A 895 -2.93 12.59 -3.45
CA ALA A 895 -4.14 11.81 -3.71
C ALA A 895 -4.53 11.94 -5.19
N ARG A 896 -5.06 10.85 -5.76
CA ARG A 896 -5.57 10.81 -7.15
C ARG A 896 -7.02 10.37 -7.15
N ILE A 897 -7.92 11.23 -7.60
CA ILE A 897 -9.35 10.93 -7.70
C ILE A 897 -9.70 10.82 -9.19
N MET A 898 -9.71 9.60 -9.73
CA MET A 898 -9.81 9.39 -11.18
C MET A 898 -11.04 8.60 -11.58
N ASN A 899 -11.77 9.10 -12.59
CA ASN A 899 -12.82 8.35 -13.28
C ASN A 899 -13.94 7.81 -12.38
N ASN A 900 -14.21 8.41 -11.21
CA ASN A 900 -15.30 7.99 -10.33
C ASN A 900 -16.64 8.57 -10.79
N LEU A 901 -17.74 7.91 -10.44
CA LEU A 901 -19.10 8.45 -10.56
C LEU A 901 -19.60 8.84 -9.17
N PHE A 902 -19.74 10.14 -8.92
CA PHE A 902 -20.35 10.68 -7.71
C PHE A 902 -21.83 10.94 -7.94
N TYR A 903 -22.69 10.50 -7.01
CA TYR A 903 -24.14 10.67 -7.09
C TYR A 903 -24.70 11.22 -5.77
N ASP A 904 -25.33 12.39 -5.80
CA ASP A 904 -26.20 12.88 -4.70
C ASP A 904 -25.51 12.86 -3.31
N CYS A 905 -24.25 13.33 -3.24
CA CYS A 905 -23.55 13.51 -1.95
C CYS A 905 -23.84 14.91 -1.38
N GLY A 906 -24.20 14.98 -0.10
CA GLY A 906 -24.95 16.11 0.46
C GLY A 906 -24.21 17.45 0.56
N GLU A 907 -22.88 17.43 0.74
CA GLU A 907 -22.05 18.65 0.77
C GLU A 907 -21.07 18.77 -0.39
N ALA A 908 -20.45 17.67 -0.81
CA ALA A 908 -19.38 17.67 -1.81
C ALA A 908 -19.20 16.32 -2.50
N ALA A 909 -18.60 16.31 -3.69
CA ALA A 909 -17.97 15.11 -4.22
C ALA A 909 -16.57 14.94 -3.61
N ILE A 910 -15.77 16.01 -3.65
CA ILE A 910 -14.34 16.00 -3.29
C ILE A 910 -14.03 17.19 -2.37
N LYS A 911 -13.39 16.90 -1.23
CA LYS A 911 -12.83 17.88 -0.30
C LYS A 911 -11.31 17.67 -0.19
N PHE A 912 -10.52 18.39 -0.98
CA PHE A 912 -9.06 18.38 -0.89
C PHE A 912 -8.56 19.45 0.09
N PRO A 913 -7.54 19.17 0.91
CA PRO A 913 -6.97 20.17 1.81
C PRO A 913 -6.09 21.17 1.07
N THR A 914 -5.34 20.75 0.05
CA THR A 914 -4.50 21.62 -0.79
C THR A 914 -4.61 21.25 -2.26
N ARG A 915 -4.05 22.10 -3.13
CA ARG A 915 -3.92 21.87 -4.58
C ARG A 915 -2.92 20.77 -4.96
N ASP A 916 -2.22 20.16 -4.00
CA ASP A 916 -1.11 19.23 -4.25
C ASP A 916 -1.61 17.79 -4.43
N ASN A 917 -2.83 17.65 -4.94
CA ASN A 917 -3.56 16.41 -5.25
C ASN A 917 -3.95 16.46 -6.75
N ASP A 918 -4.51 15.38 -7.30
CA ASP A 918 -5.04 15.38 -8.68
C ASP A 918 -6.44 14.77 -8.74
N SER A 919 -7.25 15.26 -9.67
CA SER A 919 -8.60 14.78 -9.94
C SER A 919 -8.85 14.85 -11.43
N GLN A 920 -9.20 13.75 -12.10
CA GLN A 920 -9.41 13.71 -13.55
C GLN A 920 -10.53 12.75 -13.96
N GLY A 921 -11.28 13.11 -15.00
CA GLY A 921 -12.26 12.23 -15.64
C GLY A 921 -13.49 11.84 -14.81
N ASN A 922 -13.77 12.49 -13.67
CA ASN A 922 -14.90 12.11 -12.81
C ASN A 922 -16.25 12.60 -13.37
N LEU A 923 -17.32 11.84 -13.10
CA LEU A 923 -18.71 12.21 -13.39
C LEU A 923 -19.45 12.62 -12.11
N TYR A 924 -20.12 13.76 -12.16
CA TYR A 924 -20.75 14.41 -11.01
C TYR A 924 -22.26 14.53 -11.24
N VAL A 925 -23.03 13.56 -10.71
CA VAL A 925 -24.47 13.43 -10.96
C VAL A 925 -25.27 14.00 -9.79
N LYS A 926 -26.18 14.94 -10.07
CA LYS A 926 -27.04 15.62 -9.06
C LYS A 926 -26.28 16.24 -7.87
N MET A 927 -25.05 16.71 -8.09
CA MET A 927 -24.27 17.33 -7.02
C MET A 927 -24.80 18.73 -6.65
N PRO A 928 -24.75 19.14 -5.36
CA PRO A 928 -25.14 20.47 -4.92
C PRO A 928 -24.14 21.54 -5.41
N GLY A 929 -24.50 22.82 -5.42
CA GLY A 929 -23.55 23.88 -5.78
C GLY A 929 -22.36 23.97 -4.80
N GLY A 930 -21.13 24.12 -5.32
CA GLY A 930 -19.93 24.19 -4.49
C GLY A 930 -19.40 22.82 -4.02
N TYR A 931 -19.67 21.76 -4.79
CA TYR A 931 -19.38 20.38 -4.45
C TYR A 931 -17.91 19.95 -4.64
N LEU A 932 -17.07 20.82 -5.21
CA LEU A 932 -15.63 20.60 -5.33
C LEU A 932 -14.94 21.61 -4.42
N ARG A 933 -14.16 21.15 -3.43
CA ARG A 933 -13.62 22.04 -2.39
C ARG A 933 -12.11 21.93 -2.23
N ILE A 934 -11.45 23.10 -2.20
CA ILE A 934 -10.09 23.25 -1.67
C ILE A 934 -10.20 23.93 -0.30
N LEU A 935 -9.83 23.23 0.77
CA LEU A 935 -10.08 23.68 2.14
C LEU A 935 -9.06 24.71 2.65
N TYR A 936 -7.81 24.66 2.18
CA TYR A 936 -6.73 25.53 2.66
C TYR A 936 -5.96 26.26 1.54
N PRO A 937 -5.50 27.52 1.79
CA PRO A 937 -5.72 28.31 3.01
C PRO A 937 -7.17 28.73 3.18
N ALA A 938 -7.64 28.80 4.44
CA ALA A 938 -9.03 29.15 4.74
C ALA A 938 -9.35 30.62 4.41
N PRO A 939 -10.61 30.98 4.07
CA PRO A 939 -11.80 30.11 3.98
C PRO A 939 -11.72 29.10 2.83
N GLU A 940 -12.53 28.03 2.89
CA GLU A 940 -12.58 27.04 1.82
C GLU A 940 -13.09 27.64 0.50
N ASN A 941 -12.48 27.23 -0.61
CA ASN A 941 -12.95 27.54 -1.95
C ASN A 941 -13.95 26.46 -2.37
N CYS A 942 -15.24 26.80 -2.39
CA CYS A 942 -16.30 25.94 -2.93
C CYS A 942 -16.50 26.26 -4.42
N LEU A 943 -16.36 25.24 -5.26
CA LEU A 943 -16.18 25.36 -6.71
C LEU A 943 -17.20 24.47 -7.44
N ASP A 944 -17.50 24.86 -8.68
CA ASP A 944 -18.13 23.99 -9.69
C ASP A 944 -17.06 23.39 -10.61
N LEU A 945 -17.46 22.53 -11.55
CA LEU A 945 -16.53 21.87 -12.46
C LEU A 945 -15.71 22.84 -13.32
N ASP A 946 -16.29 23.97 -13.73
CA ASP A 946 -15.61 24.91 -14.64
C ASP A 946 -14.54 25.71 -13.89
N ALA A 947 -14.81 26.15 -12.66
CA ALA A 947 -13.81 26.78 -11.80
C ALA A 947 -12.71 25.78 -11.36
N TRP A 948 -13.07 24.52 -11.10
CA TRP A 948 -12.13 23.44 -10.78
C TRP A 948 -11.12 23.19 -11.92
N ARG A 949 -11.61 23.23 -13.17
CA ARG A 949 -10.78 23.17 -14.38
C ARG A 949 -9.92 24.41 -14.58
N GLU A 950 -10.51 25.61 -14.49
CA GLU A 950 -9.82 26.87 -14.79
C GLU A 950 -8.67 27.13 -13.81
N PHE A 951 -8.93 27.04 -12.49
CA PHE A 951 -7.99 27.49 -11.47
C PHE A 951 -7.02 26.41 -10.99
N TYR A 952 -7.36 25.13 -11.15
CA TYR A 952 -6.55 24.00 -10.68
C TYR A 952 -6.15 23.01 -11.77
N GLY A 953 -6.78 23.07 -12.95
CA GLY A 953 -6.48 22.16 -14.06
C GLY A 953 -6.99 20.73 -13.86
N PHE A 954 -7.88 20.52 -12.90
CA PHE A 954 -8.51 19.24 -12.57
C PHE A 954 -9.73 18.95 -13.46
N ASP A 955 -10.12 17.68 -13.54
CA ASP A 955 -11.29 17.13 -14.25
C ASP A 955 -11.54 17.71 -15.64
N ARG A 956 -10.50 17.77 -16.48
CA ARG A 956 -10.64 18.30 -17.85
C ARG A 956 -11.65 17.51 -18.67
N GLU A 957 -11.64 16.19 -18.51
CA GLU A 957 -12.58 15.26 -19.13
C GLU A 957 -13.82 14.96 -18.25
N GLY A 958 -13.89 15.56 -17.05
CA GLY A 958 -15.00 15.34 -16.13
C GLY A 958 -16.32 15.91 -16.64
N GLN A 959 -17.43 15.46 -16.07
CA GLN A 959 -18.76 15.77 -16.59
C GLN A 959 -19.75 16.04 -15.45
N GLU A 960 -20.74 16.90 -15.68
CA GLU A 960 -21.87 17.09 -14.77
C GLU A 960 -23.10 16.36 -15.35
N GLY A 961 -23.74 15.54 -14.53
CA GLY A 961 -24.87 14.72 -14.91
C GLY A 961 -26.14 15.08 -14.15
N TRP A 962 -27.29 14.84 -14.77
CA TRP A 962 -28.59 14.94 -14.15
C TRP A 962 -29.47 13.79 -14.65
N PHE A 963 -29.30 12.61 -14.04
CA PHE A 963 -30.08 11.40 -14.27
C PHE A 963 -30.22 10.62 -12.95
N ASN A 964 -30.99 9.55 -12.93
CA ASN A 964 -31.27 8.75 -11.74
C ASN A 964 -30.31 7.54 -11.63
N VAL A 965 -29.82 7.29 -10.42
CA VAL A 965 -29.10 6.06 -10.06
C VAL A 965 -29.87 5.44 -8.89
N ASN A 966 -30.32 4.20 -9.07
CA ASN A 966 -31.09 3.46 -8.09
C ASN A 966 -30.32 2.20 -7.70
N VAL A 967 -30.00 2.03 -6.42
CA VAL A 967 -29.44 0.79 -5.87
C VAL A 967 -30.43 0.19 -4.89
N ASP A 968 -30.77 -1.07 -5.11
CA ASP A 968 -31.49 -1.95 -4.19
C ASP A 968 -30.45 -2.76 -3.42
N THR A 969 -30.21 -2.39 -2.17
CA THR A 969 -29.15 -2.96 -1.33
C THR A 969 -29.53 -4.33 -0.75
N GLU A 970 -30.82 -4.69 -0.75
CA GLU A 970 -31.28 -6.02 -0.33
C GLU A 970 -31.14 -7.05 -1.46
N LYS A 971 -31.47 -6.67 -2.70
CA LYS A 971 -31.33 -7.54 -3.89
C LYS A 971 -29.95 -7.50 -4.53
N LEU A 972 -29.09 -6.56 -4.10
CA LEU A 972 -27.78 -6.28 -4.71
C LEU A 972 -27.92 -5.97 -6.21
N THR A 973 -28.80 -5.04 -6.57
CA THR A 973 -29.00 -4.62 -7.97
C THR A 973 -28.95 -3.11 -8.12
N LEU A 974 -28.44 -2.63 -9.25
CA LEU A 974 -28.45 -1.24 -9.66
C LEU A 974 -29.21 -1.04 -10.97
N GLU A 975 -29.89 0.09 -11.11
CA GLU A 975 -30.50 0.54 -12.35
C GLU A 975 -30.20 2.04 -12.58
N PHE A 976 -29.86 2.39 -13.82
CA PHE A 976 -29.79 3.79 -14.26
C PHE A 976 -31.10 4.15 -14.97
N ALA A 977 -31.64 5.34 -14.69
CA ALA A 977 -32.84 5.86 -15.35
C ALA A 977 -32.63 7.33 -15.77
N GLY A 978 -33.28 7.79 -16.83
CA GLY A 978 -33.25 9.19 -17.25
C GLY A 978 -33.83 10.16 -16.19
N ALA A 979 -33.65 11.46 -16.41
CA ALA A 979 -34.20 12.48 -15.52
C ALA A 979 -35.73 12.56 -15.57
N ASP A 980 -36.40 12.49 -14.41
CA ASP A 980 -37.83 12.80 -14.30
C ASP A 980 -38.13 14.26 -14.62
N SER A 981 -37.23 15.16 -14.22
CA SER A 981 -37.28 16.59 -14.51
C SER A 981 -35.89 17.24 -14.42
N LEU A 982 -35.70 18.29 -15.21
CA LEU A 982 -34.51 19.15 -15.13
C LEU A 982 -34.66 20.17 -13.98
N PRO A 983 -33.55 20.61 -13.36
CA PRO A 983 -33.59 21.66 -12.34
C PRO A 983 -33.98 23.00 -12.98
N GLU A 984 -34.83 23.79 -12.30
CA GLU A 984 -35.27 25.10 -12.79
C GLU A 984 -34.11 26.11 -12.88
N MET A 985 -33.52 26.25 -14.06
CA MET A 985 -32.49 27.26 -14.34
C MET A 985 -33.13 28.65 -14.47
N ARG A 986 -33.04 29.46 -13.41
CA ARG A 986 -33.47 30.87 -13.44
C ARG A 986 -32.63 31.67 -14.43
N HIS A 987 -33.31 32.30 -15.39
CA HIS A 987 -32.72 32.91 -16.58
C HIS A 987 -31.55 33.88 -16.34
N HIS A 988 -30.37 33.54 -16.88
CA HIS A 988 -29.44 34.50 -17.48
C HIS A 988 -28.61 33.86 -18.62
N GLY A 989 -28.97 34.14 -19.88
CA GLY A 989 -28.06 33.97 -21.04
C GLY A 989 -27.95 32.57 -21.66
N THR A 990 -28.37 32.46 -22.93
CA THR A 990 -27.86 31.51 -23.94
C THR A 990 -27.79 30.00 -23.61
N GLY A 991 -28.95 29.34 -23.50
CA GLY A 991 -29.32 28.23 -24.39
C GLY A 991 -28.42 26.98 -24.54
N ARG A 992 -27.46 26.71 -23.66
CA ARG A 992 -26.74 25.42 -23.61
C ARG A 992 -27.15 24.63 -22.38
N GLN A 993 -27.67 23.42 -22.61
CA GLN A 993 -27.95 22.44 -21.57
C GLN A 993 -26.60 21.91 -21.04
N LYS A 994 -26.27 22.22 -19.78
CA LYS A 994 -24.95 21.93 -19.19
C LYS A 994 -24.78 20.47 -18.78
N TYR A 995 -25.88 19.84 -18.35
CA TYR A 995 -25.88 18.49 -17.77
C TYR A 995 -26.14 17.41 -18.80
N VAL A 996 -25.42 16.30 -18.67
CA VAL A 996 -25.72 15.02 -19.32
C VAL A 996 -27.01 14.45 -18.73
N THR A 997 -28.04 14.22 -19.54
CA THR A 997 -29.39 13.84 -19.06
C THR A 997 -29.71 12.36 -19.14
N LYS A 998 -28.89 11.59 -19.85
CA LYS A 998 -29.03 10.14 -19.96
C LYS A 998 -27.72 9.42 -19.67
N PRO A 999 -27.76 8.22 -19.10
CA PRO A 999 -26.56 7.43 -18.82
C PRO A 999 -25.69 7.19 -20.07
N GLU A 1000 -26.29 6.94 -21.22
CA GLU A 1000 -25.59 6.65 -22.50
C GLU A 1000 -24.97 7.89 -23.15
N GLU A 1001 -25.38 9.09 -22.74
CA GLU A 1001 -24.85 10.37 -23.24
C GLU A 1001 -23.53 10.75 -22.54
N VAL A 1002 -23.11 10.01 -21.51
CA VAL A 1002 -21.84 10.19 -20.80
C VAL A 1002 -20.67 9.88 -21.74
N LEU A 1003 -19.83 10.88 -21.97
CA LEU A 1003 -18.64 10.75 -22.83
C LEU A 1003 -17.57 9.89 -22.15
N PRO A 1004 -16.84 9.05 -22.90
CA PRO A 1004 -15.66 8.35 -22.37
C PRO A 1004 -14.55 9.33 -21.95
N VAL A 1005 -13.82 8.93 -20.92
CA VAL A 1005 -12.62 9.58 -20.38
C VAL A 1005 -11.43 8.63 -20.48
N ALA A 1006 -10.20 9.15 -20.46
CA ALA A 1006 -8.99 8.32 -20.47
C ALA A 1006 -9.00 7.28 -19.34
N ALA A 1007 -8.67 6.02 -19.67
CA ALA A 1007 -8.59 4.97 -18.66
C ALA A 1007 -7.45 5.25 -17.67
N SER A 1008 -7.66 4.90 -16.39
CA SER A 1008 -6.58 5.00 -15.41
C SER A 1008 -5.54 3.91 -15.66
N MET A 1009 -4.28 4.31 -15.60
CA MET A 1009 -3.12 3.42 -15.77
C MET A 1009 -2.91 2.47 -14.57
N GLU A 1010 -3.62 2.72 -13.47
CA GLU A 1010 -3.46 2.05 -12.17
C GLU A 1010 -4.36 0.81 -12.03
N THR A 1011 -5.38 0.68 -12.90
CA THR A 1011 -6.31 -0.45 -12.89
C THR A 1011 -6.90 -0.66 -14.29
N ALA A 1012 -6.58 -1.80 -14.89
CA ALA A 1012 -7.14 -2.27 -16.16
C ALA A 1012 -8.42 -3.11 -15.92
N ASP A 1013 -9.16 -2.82 -14.85
CA ASP A 1013 -10.34 -3.57 -14.42
C ASP A 1013 -11.59 -2.69 -14.41
N ASP A 1014 -12.75 -3.31 -14.63
CA ASP A 1014 -14.08 -2.83 -14.23
C ASP A 1014 -14.65 -3.72 -13.10
N PHE A 1015 -15.89 -3.49 -12.68
CA PHE A 1015 -16.58 -4.22 -11.62
C PHE A 1015 -16.70 -5.73 -11.89
N TYR A 1016 -16.85 -6.12 -13.15
CA TYR A 1016 -17.14 -7.48 -13.57
C TYR A 1016 -15.90 -8.25 -14.03
N GLY A 1017 -14.86 -7.55 -14.46
CA GLY A 1017 -13.66 -8.21 -14.95
C GLY A 1017 -12.62 -7.25 -15.52
N PRO A 1018 -11.70 -7.76 -16.36
CA PRO A 1018 -10.70 -6.92 -17.01
C PRO A 1018 -11.33 -6.05 -18.10
N TYR A 1019 -10.82 -4.85 -18.26
CA TYR A 1019 -11.22 -3.85 -19.24
C TYR A 1019 -9.98 -3.26 -19.95
N TYR A 1020 -9.83 -3.56 -21.23
CA TYR A 1020 -8.63 -3.22 -22.01
C TYR A 1020 -8.86 -2.08 -23.03
N GLY A 1021 -9.65 -1.07 -22.67
CA GLY A 1021 -9.88 0.12 -23.50
C GLY A 1021 -9.08 1.33 -23.04
N ASP A 1022 -8.49 2.08 -23.99
CA ASP A 1022 -7.75 3.32 -23.71
C ASP A 1022 -8.62 4.43 -23.08
N CYS A 1023 -9.94 4.37 -23.31
CA CYS A 1023 -10.94 5.23 -22.69
C CYS A 1023 -12.06 4.37 -22.09
N ARG A 1024 -12.72 4.85 -21.04
CA ARG A 1024 -13.88 4.21 -20.36
C ARG A 1024 -14.93 5.26 -19.97
N VAL A 1025 -16.14 4.86 -19.62
CA VAL A 1025 -17.05 5.77 -18.90
C VAL A 1025 -16.60 5.90 -17.43
N PRO A 1026 -16.84 7.04 -16.77
CA PRO A 1026 -16.58 7.18 -15.34
C PRO A 1026 -17.51 6.27 -14.51
N GLY A 1027 -16.96 5.71 -13.44
CA GLY A 1027 -17.58 4.71 -12.59
C GLY A 1027 -17.01 3.30 -12.80
N PRO A 1028 -17.58 2.30 -12.10
CA PRO A 1028 -17.02 0.96 -12.00
C PRO A 1028 -17.41 0.08 -13.19
N PHE A 1029 -18.30 0.53 -14.08
CA PHE A 1029 -18.78 -0.26 -15.21
C PHE A 1029 -18.18 0.22 -16.53
N ALA A 1030 -17.92 -0.71 -17.46
CA ALA A 1030 -17.50 -0.36 -18.83
C ALA A 1030 -18.50 0.51 -19.62
N LYS A 1031 -19.80 0.48 -19.28
CA LYS A 1031 -20.89 1.25 -19.90
C LYS A 1031 -22.02 1.53 -18.91
N LEU A 1032 -22.70 2.65 -19.08
CA LEU A 1032 -23.94 3.01 -18.39
C LEU A 1032 -25.10 2.91 -19.40
N GLU A 1033 -26.16 2.19 -19.06
CA GLU A 1033 -27.30 1.88 -19.94
C GLU A 1033 -28.62 2.09 -19.17
N GLU A 1034 -29.55 2.87 -19.73
CA GLU A 1034 -30.86 3.19 -19.16
C GLU A 1034 -31.77 1.94 -19.11
N GLY A 1035 -32.42 1.70 -17.97
CA GLY A 1035 -33.33 0.56 -17.77
C GLY A 1035 -32.65 -0.81 -17.70
N LYS A 1036 -31.31 -0.87 -17.74
CA LYS A 1036 -30.56 -2.10 -17.53
C LYS A 1036 -30.38 -2.36 -16.03
N VAL A 1037 -30.73 -3.57 -15.61
CA VAL A 1037 -30.44 -4.07 -14.26
C VAL A 1037 -29.02 -4.62 -14.21
N TYR A 1038 -28.17 -3.98 -13.42
CA TYR A 1038 -26.81 -4.38 -13.08
C TYR A 1038 -26.87 -5.23 -11.82
N GLU A 1039 -26.51 -6.51 -11.94
CA GLU A 1039 -26.25 -7.38 -10.79
C GLU A 1039 -24.98 -6.90 -10.09
N LEU A 1040 -25.02 -6.74 -8.77
CA LEU A 1040 -23.93 -6.17 -7.99
C LEU A 1040 -23.17 -7.17 -7.15
N ASP A 1041 -23.69 -8.38 -6.85
CA ASP A 1041 -22.96 -9.34 -6.03
C ASP A 1041 -21.63 -9.72 -6.70
N PRO A 1042 -20.48 -9.24 -6.20
CA PRO A 1042 -19.22 -9.36 -6.92
C PRO A 1042 -18.69 -10.81 -6.89
N ARG A 1043 -19.17 -11.62 -5.95
CA ARG A 1043 -18.77 -13.02 -5.73
C ARG A 1043 -19.23 -13.93 -6.86
N LYS A 1044 -20.30 -13.54 -7.57
CA LYS A 1044 -20.82 -14.24 -8.77
C LYS A 1044 -19.84 -14.21 -9.96
N TYR A 1045 -18.85 -13.33 -9.93
CA TYR A 1045 -17.87 -13.13 -11.01
C TYR A 1045 -16.48 -13.71 -10.69
N ARG A 1046 -16.40 -14.61 -9.71
CA ARG A 1046 -15.21 -15.41 -9.42
C ARG A 1046 -14.78 -16.22 -10.66
N LYS A 1047 -13.50 -16.14 -11.02
CA LYS A 1047 -12.84 -17.00 -12.02
C LYS A 1047 -12.15 -18.17 -11.34
#